data_AF-A0A8R1TU96-F1
#
_entry.id   AF-A0A8R1TU96-F1
#
_cell.length_a   1.000
_cell.length_b   1.000
_cell.length_c   1.000
_cell.angle_alpha   90.00
_cell.angle_beta   90.00
_cell.angle_gamma   90.00
#
_symmetry.space_group_name_H-M   'P 1'
#
loop_
_entity.id
_entity.type
_entity.pdbx_description
1 polymer ?
#
loop_
_entity_poly.entity_id
_entity_poly.type
_entity_poly.pdbx_seq_one_letter_code
_entity_poly.pdbx_strand_id
1 'polypeptide(L)'
;LKIMSCCEKKECLILSKCDCDYTPMYWYEHFSWENIWKLCKKVSASLEELNCCSVVFISNENRMVPLWKQHAAAVGRDYVIWDYHVILLYSKLGSVLIYDFDTTLTFPCDAQIYWIETFRPELNLDANYRRYFRIISSSDYLQHFSSDRSHMLETYGNYKAPLPSWPAIYDPDIGNNLHSFISMDSDLLKDISKVYDENSFRKHINEVLKCRRAFTTSLSAKNIKQFCIDLAKRNLISSSHPSNLSSDDFKAVSTLPNVVYAGFDPTADSLHIGHLLVLTNLFRATLHGCHAIALIGGATAHVGDPSDHITDRIIVPDHEINQNVKKISLQLMKLFNNLTEDNVQLNKHLSIMSSIQFLEICRDFRLGDMLRLGMVKSRMRDGSGLSCTEFLYQIFQSYDWYRLSRDYNCHFQIGGNDQLGHFDAGYGYIKKKTGKLSASICLPLLTDAQGKKLSKTSKEGSNIWLDERKTSPFTFYQYFRQKPDSAIIPLLRYFSLRTIEEIEEIEREHQANLGKWVAQEKLAEELTKSVHGSNGLKMAKKCSELLFHGSLSELRKMPVSFIEEQFGSASVQQLLRSSFSTMGELADTVHNGEGSSINKMKAGALKLNGIRFMDPDEVINFDKICLDGKNITLVCWGKRKYHLVRWID
;
A
#
# COMPACT_ATOMS: atom_id res chain seq x y z
N LEU A 1 -10.21 41.22 12.75
CA LEU A 1 -10.55 41.09 11.31
C LEU A 1 -9.33 40.91 10.38
N LYS A 2 -8.17 40.41 10.88
CA LYS A 2 -7.02 40.05 10.03
C LYS A 2 -6.11 38.98 10.66
N ILE A 3 -6.69 37.96 11.32
CA ILE A 3 -5.95 36.84 11.94
C ILE A 3 -6.69 35.51 11.71
N MET A 4 -6.88 35.11 10.46
CA MET A 4 -7.24 33.72 10.10
C MET A 4 -6.74 33.38 8.68
N SER A 5 -5.43 33.35 8.47
CA SER A 5 -4.87 32.72 7.26
C SER A 5 -3.53 32.00 7.48
N CYS A 6 -3.20 31.57 8.70
CA CYS A 6 -1.99 30.79 8.99
C CYS A 6 -2.29 29.40 9.55
N CYS A 7 -3.24 28.69 8.93
CA CYS A 7 -3.27 27.22 9.00
C CYS A 7 -2.88 26.68 7.61
N GLU A 8 -1.62 26.91 7.22
CA GLU A 8 -0.99 26.05 6.24
C GLU A 8 -0.90 24.65 6.86
N LYS A 9 -1.45 23.66 6.16
CA LYS A 9 -1.37 22.24 6.48
C LYS A 9 0.12 21.89 6.68
N LYS A 10 0.58 21.79 7.93
CA LYS A 10 1.93 21.31 8.25
C LYS A 10 1.99 19.82 7.93
N GLU A 11 2.40 19.51 6.70
CA GLU A 11 2.80 18.18 6.28
C GLU A 11 3.98 17.72 7.15
N CYS A 12 3.93 16.48 7.60
CA CYS A 12 5.03 15.85 8.30
C CYS A 12 6.22 15.61 7.36
N LEU A 13 7.43 15.69 7.91
CA LEU A 13 8.66 15.55 7.13
C LEU A 13 9.02 14.06 6.92
N ILE A 14 8.46 13.41 5.88
CA ILE A 14 9.00 12.15 5.37
C ILE A 14 10.06 12.45 4.32
N LEU A 15 11.32 12.17 4.67
CA LEU A 15 12.42 12.21 3.69
C LEU A 15 12.59 10.83 3.06
N SER A 16 12.54 10.76 1.73
CA SER A 16 12.92 9.53 1.04
C SER A 16 14.44 9.40 1.02
N LYS A 17 14.96 8.17 0.79
CA LYS A 17 16.42 7.93 0.80
C LYS A 17 17.18 8.80 -0.21
N CYS A 18 16.58 9.10 -1.36
CA CYS A 18 17.19 9.94 -2.38
C CYS A 18 17.19 11.44 -2.06
N ASP A 19 16.40 11.87 -1.07
CA ASP A 19 16.41 13.24 -0.58
C ASP A 19 17.47 13.44 0.51
N CYS A 20 18.21 12.41 0.91
CA CYS A 20 19.21 12.50 1.97
C CYS A 20 20.63 12.61 1.41
N ASP A 21 21.47 13.43 2.05
CA ASP A 21 22.92 13.38 1.81
C ASP A 21 23.48 12.22 2.62
N TYR A 22 23.86 11.13 1.94
CA TYR A 22 24.40 9.93 2.58
C TYR A 22 25.47 9.28 1.71
N THR A 23 26.33 8.48 2.33
CA THR A 23 27.34 7.70 1.61
C THR A 23 26.78 6.29 1.41
N PRO A 24 26.49 5.85 0.17
CA PRO A 24 25.96 4.50 -0.08
C PRO A 24 27.04 3.46 0.23
N MET A 25 26.79 2.68 1.28
CA MET A 25 27.70 1.64 1.76
C MET A 25 27.51 0.39 0.90
N TYR A 26 28.46 0.11 0.00
CA TYR A 26 28.51 -1.21 -0.63
C TYR A 26 29.48 -2.16 0.08
N TRP A 27 30.44 -1.67 0.89
CA TRP A 27 31.51 -2.54 1.40
C TRP A 27 32.14 -2.23 2.78
N TYR A 28 31.80 -1.16 3.52
CA TYR A 28 32.56 -0.83 4.76
C TYR A 28 31.76 -0.22 5.92
N GLU A 29 31.83 -0.85 7.08
CA GLU A 29 30.94 -0.85 8.26
C GLU A 29 30.80 0.44 9.09
N HIS A 30 31.18 1.63 8.59
CA HIS A 30 31.71 2.62 9.54
C HIS A 30 31.12 4.04 9.57
N PHE A 31 30.17 4.40 8.70
CA PHE A 31 29.67 5.79 8.61
C PHE A 31 28.21 5.98 9.03
N SER A 32 27.60 4.98 9.69
CA SER A 32 26.19 5.04 10.12
C SER A 32 25.89 6.29 10.97
N TRP A 33 26.76 6.64 11.91
CA TRP A 33 26.65 7.84 12.76
C TRP A 33 26.71 9.16 11.97
N GLU A 34 27.56 9.27 10.93
CA GLU A 34 27.64 10.47 10.09
C GLU A 34 26.41 10.67 9.23
N ASN A 35 25.92 9.58 8.62
CA ASN A 35 24.72 9.61 7.79
C ASN A 35 23.51 10.06 8.63
N ILE A 36 23.37 9.56 9.86
CA ILE A 36 22.31 9.99 10.78
C ILE A 36 22.50 11.43 11.25
N TRP A 37 23.73 11.89 11.50
CA TRP A 37 23.98 13.29 11.86
C TRP A 37 23.62 14.25 10.74
N LYS A 38 23.96 13.92 9.49
CA LYS A 38 23.55 14.67 8.29
C LYS A 38 22.04 14.75 8.16
N LEU A 39 21.36 13.63 8.39
CA LEU A 39 19.90 13.59 8.41
C LEU A 39 19.33 14.51 9.51
N CYS A 40 19.84 14.45 10.74
CA CYS A 40 19.43 15.35 11.83
C CYS A 40 19.64 16.82 11.44
N LYS A 41 20.80 17.15 10.87
CA LYS A 41 21.10 18.52 10.42
C LYS A 41 20.15 18.98 9.32
N LYS A 42 19.75 18.09 8.40
CA LYS A 42 18.75 18.39 7.38
C LYS A 42 17.37 18.66 7.98
N VAL A 43 16.94 17.85 8.95
CA VAL A 43 15.66 18.05 9.66
C VAL A 43 15.68 19.30 10.56
N SER A 44 16.86 19.74 11.03
CA SER A 44 17.00 20.91 11.91
C SER A 44 16.50 22.25 11.33
N ALA A 45 16.23 22.30 10.02
CA ALA A 45 15.53 23.42 9.39
C ALA A 45 14.12 23.67 9.99
N SER A 46 13.51 22.65 10.61
CA SER A 46 12.30 22.77 11.41
C SER A 46 12.56 22.23 12.82
N LEU A 47 12.64 23.13 13.80
CA LEU A 47 12.84 22.76 15.21
C LEU A 47 11.72 21.83 15.73
N GLU A 48 10.50 22.01 15.23
CA GLU A 48 9.37 21.14 15.57
C GLU A 48 9.59 19.71 15.09
N GLU A 49 10.13 19.53 13.88
CA GLU A 49 10.45 18.19 13.35
C GLU A 49 11.65 17.59 14.06
N LEU A 50 12.67 18.41 14.36
CA LEU A 50 13.86 17.93 15.08
C LEU A 50 13.50 17.41 16.48
N ASN A 51 12.55 18.04 17.16
CA ASN A 51 12.04 17.60 18.46
C ASN A 51 11.24 16.28 18.38
N CYS A 52 10.83 15.87 17.18
CA CYS A 52 10.22 14.56 16.94
C CYS A 52 11.26 13.47 16.63
N CYS A 53 12.54 13.82 16.50
CA CYS A 53 13.61 12.88 16.15
C CYS A 53 14.46 12.51 17.37
N SER A 54 14.75 11.23 17.55
CA SER A 54 15.73 10.71 18.50
C SER A 54 16.73 9.80 17.78
N VAL A 55 18.01 9.94 18.10
CA VAL A 55 19.08 9.09 17.57
C VAL A 55 19.26 7.89 18.49
N VAL A 56 19.38 6.71 17.90
CA VAL A 56 19.55 5.45 18.64
C VAL A 56 20.86 4.80 18.23
N PHE A 57 21.76 4.67 19.19
CA PHE A 57 22.96 3.84 19.08
C PHE A 57 22.65 2.44 19.57
N ILE A 58 23.08 1.43 18.82
CA ILE A 58 22.86 0.01 19.09
C ILE A 58 24.23 -0.65 19.25
N SER A 59 24.52 -1.22 20.41
CA SER A 59 25.76 -1.95 20.66
C SER A 59 25.60 -2.85 21.89
N ASN A 60 26.68 -3.47 22.34
CA ASN A 60 26.78 -4.20 23.60
C ASN A 60 28.24 -4.22 24.08
N GLU A 61 28.47 -4.76 25.27
CA GLU A 61 29.80 -4.80 25.89
C GLU A 61 30.86 -5.50 25.01
N ASN A 62 30.44 -6.52 24.25
CA ASN A 62 31.33 -7.29 23.38
C ASN A 62 31.49 -6.68 21.97
N ARG A 63 30.73 -5.63 21.64
CA ARG A 63 30.64 -5.08 20.27
C ARG A 63 30.31 -6.17 19.23
N MET A 64 29.29 -6.98 19.54
CA MET A 64 28.79 -8.04 18.66
C MET A 64 27.27 -7.97 18.59
N VAL A 65 26.73 -7.08 17.76
CA VAL A 65 25.28 -6.89 17.62
C VAL A 65 24.76 -7.40 16.27
N PRO A 66 24.03 -8.53 16.23
CA PRO A 66 23.49 -9.07 14.99
C PRO A 66 22.23 -8.31 14.57
N LEU A 67 22.23 -7.84 13.32
CA LEU A 67 21.11 -7.16 12.67
C LEU A 67 20.78 -7.84 11.34
N TRP A 68 19.51 -8.19 11.16
CA TRP A 68 18.99 -8.76 9.92
C TRP A 68 18.57 -7.68 8.95
N LYS A 69 18.40 -8.07 7.68
CA LYS A 69 17.97 -7.16 6.60
C LYS A 69 18.92 -5.99 6.40
N GLN A 70 20.21 -6.26 6.37
CA GLN A 70 21.26 -5.27 6.17
C GLN A 70 21.92 -5.49 4.81
N HIS A 71 22.25 -4.42 4.10
CA HIS A 71 22.88 -4.48 2.77
C HIS A 71 24.26 -5.14 2.81
N ALA A 72 24.99 -5.02 3.91
CA ALA A 72 26.32 -5.60 4.09
C ALA A 72 26.32 -7.11 4.42
N ALA A 73 25.16 -7.78 4.41
CA ALA A 73 25.10 -9.21 4.72
C ALA A 73 25.90 -10.04 3.71
N ALA A 74 26.82 -10.87 4.20
CA ALA A 74 27.64 -11.74 3.37
C ALA A 74 26.76 -12.75 2.60
N VAL A 75 27.21 -13.16 1.40
CA VAL A 75 26.49 -14.15 0.58
C VAL A 75 26.21 -15.41 1.39
N GLY A 76 24.94 -15.78 1.52
CA GLY A 76 24.48 -16.93 2.31
C GLY A 76 24.21 -16.65 3.79
N ARG A 77 24.32 -15.40 4.26
CA ARG A 77 23.85 -14.95 5.58
C ARG A 77 22.79 -13.88 5.43
N ASP A 78 21.78 -13.94 6.29
CA ASP A 78 20.67 -12.96 6.31
C ASP A 78 20.89 -11.80 7.31
N TYR A 79 22.06 -11.77 7.96
CA TYR A 79 22.41 -10.81 9.02
C TYR A 79 23.88 -10.35 8.94
N VAL A 80 24.14 -9.23 9.59
CA VAL A 80 25.48 -8.64 9.82
C VAL A 80 25.69 -8.53 11.33
N ILE A 81 26.89 -8.81 11.81
CA ILE A 81 27.28 -8.58 13.21
C ILE A 81 28.07 -7.28 13.22
N TRP A 82 27.50 -6.23 13.80
CA TRP A 82 28.16 -4.94 13.91
C TRP A 82 28.86 -4.78 15.25
N ASP A 83 29.88 -3.93 15.29
CA ASP A 83 30.42 -3.42 16.54
C ASP A 83 29.46 -2.40 17.18
N TYR A 84 28.86 -1.55 16.35
CA TYR A 84 27.72 -0.70 16.68
C TYR A 84 26.91 -0.36 15.43
N HIS A 85 25.68 0.08 15.62
CA HIS A 85 24.84 0.62 14.55
C HIS A 85 24.11 1.88 15.00
N VAL A 86 23.78 2.77 14.07
CA VAL A 86 23.09 4.03 14.39
C VAL A 86 21.90 4.25 13.47
N ILE A 87 20.75 4.51 14.08
CA ILE A 87 19.48 4.77 13.38
C ILE A 87 18.83 6.04 13.91
N LEU A 88 17.92 6.64 13.13
CA LEU A 88 17.07 7.73 13.59
C LEU A 88 15.65 7.21 13.82
N LEU A 89 15.10 7.50 14.99
CA LEU A 89 13.70 7.29 15.33
C LEU A 89 12.96 8.62 15.19
N TYR A 90 12.02 8.69 14.26
CA TYR A 90 11.13 9.82 14.09
C TYR A 90 9.74 9.47 14.60
N SER A 91 9.24 10.20 15.59
CA SER A 91 7.90 9.99 16.13
C SER A 91 7.06 11.25 16.04
N LYS A 92 5.98 11.18 15.26
CA LYS A 92 5.01 12.27 15.11
C LYS A 92 3.60 11.70 14.95
N LEU A 93 2.63 12.37 15.55
CA LEU A 93 1.18 12.08 15.45
C LEU A 93 0.70 10.64 15.75
N GLY A 94 1.53 9.82 16.41
CA GLY A 94 1.18 8.43 16.72
C GLY A 94 1.78 7.43 15.74
N SER A 95 2.62 7.89 14.81
CA SER A 95 3.57 7.10 14.03
C SER A 95 4.95 7.08 14.69
N VAL A 96 5.69 5.98 14.44
CA VAL A 96 7.12 5.90 14.69
C VAL A 96 7.79 5.29 13.46
N LEU A 97 8.66 6.06 12.82
CA LEU A 97 9.44 5.68 11.66
C LEU A 97 10.91 5.54 12.02
N ILE A 98 11.58 4.58 11.40
CA ILE A 98 13.01 4.31 11.55
C ILE A 98 13.71 4.66 10.25
N TYR A 99 14.72 5.52 10.35
CA TYR A 99 15.66 5.77 9.26
C TYR A 99 16.94 4.99 9.55
N ASP A 100 17.17 3.96 8.75
CA ASP A 100 18.37 3.14 8.75
C ASP A 100 18.93 3.13 7.33
N PHE A 101 20.11 3.73 7.11
CA PHE A 101 20.69 3.82 5.77
C PHE A 101 21.21 2.47 5.25
N ASP A 102 21.43 1.50 6.14
CA ASP A 102 22.03 0.21 5.82
C ASP A 102 20.99 -0.91 5.69
N THR A 103 19.72 -0.64 5.98
CA THR A 103 18.63 -1.61 5.85
C THR A 103 18.25 -1.91 4.40
N THR A 104 17.87 -3.16 4.13
CA THR A 104 17.19 -3.61 2.91
C THR A 104 15.67 -3.46 2.97
N LEU A 105 15.13 -3.02 4.11
CA LEU A 105 13.71 -2.68 4.27
C LEU A 105 13.39 -1.32 3.61
N THR A 106 12.12 -0.90 3.69
CA THR A 106 11.70 0.41 3.19
C THR A 106 12.41 1.55 3.96
N PHE A 107 12.67 2.67 3.29
CA PHE A 107 13.30 3.84 3.91
C PHE A 107 12.41 5.10 3.77
N PRO A 108 11.94 5.68 4.89
CA PRO A 108 12.00 5.13 6.25
C PRO A 108 11.16 3.86 6.41
N CYS A 109 11.39 3.10 7.47
CA CYS A 109 10.67 1.88 7.81
C CYS A 109 9.70 2.11 8.97
N ASP A 110 8.53 1.47 8.96
CA ASP A 110 7.68 1.41 10.14
C ASP A 110 8.41 0.72 11.30
N ALA A 111 8.32 1.29 12.50
CA ALA A 111 9.09 0.79 13.64
C ALA A 111 8.71 -0.64 14.06
N GLN A 112 7.45 -1.09 13.87
CA GLN A 112 7.06 -2.46 14.18
C GLN A 112 7.65 -3.44 13.17
N ILE A 113 7.59 -3.09 11.87
CA ILE A 113 8.19 -3.90 10.80
C ILE A 113 9.70 -4.00 11.00
N TYR A 114 10.37 -2.86 11.19
CA TYR A 114 11.80 -2.81 11.45
C TYR A 114 12.16 -3.65 12.68
N TRP A 115 11.38 -3.54 13.77
CA TRP A 115 11.64 -4.31 14.98
C TRP A 115 11.60 -5.82 14.76
N ILE A 116 10.58 -6.30 14.06
CA ILE A 116 10.40 -7.73 13.79
C ILE A 116 11.48 -8.23 12.83
N GLU A 117 11.66 -7.56 11.70
CA GLU A 117 12.49 -8.05 10.60
C GLU A 117 14.00 -7.87 10.86
N THR A 118 14.40 -6.78 11.51
CA THR A 118 15.81 -6.48 11.79
C THR A 118 16.28 -7.08 13.09
N PHE A 119 15.48 -7.04 14.17
CA PHE A 119 15.93 -7.56 15.46
C PHE A 119 15.55 -9.02 15.71
N ARG A 120 14.57 -9.57 14.98
CA ARG A 120 14.15 -10.99 15.10
C ARG A 120 13.92 -11.41 16.56
N PRO A 121 13.01 -10.76 17.31
CA PRO A 121 12.81 -10.99 18.74
C PRO A 121 12.34 -12.41 19.09
N GLU A 122 11.91 -13.20 18.10
CA GLU A 122 11.63 -14.62 18.26
C GLU A 122 12.90 -15.49 18.40
N LEU A 123 14.07 -14.98 18.03
CA LEU A 123 15.34 -15.65 18.18
C LEU A 123 15.90 -15.40 19.58
N ASN A 124 16.18 -16.47 20.32
CA ASN A 124 16.87 -16.38 21.61
C ASN A 124 18.38 -16.26 21.39
N LEU A 125 18.89 -15.04 21.34
CA LEU A 125 20.32 -14.76 21.17
C LEU A 125 21.11 -15.13 22.43
N ASP A 126 22.31 -15.67 22.23
CA ASP A 126 23.28 -15.84 23.29
C ASP A 126 23.57 -14.50 23.98
N ALA A 127 23.88 -14.53 25.28
CA ALA A 127 24.07 -13.33 26.08
C ALA A 127 25.09 -12.35 25.49
N ASN A 128 26.12 -12.88 24.81
CA ASN A 128 27.17 -12.07 24.19
C ASN A 128 26.69 -11.22 23.00
N TYR A 129 25.52 -11.56 22.42
CA TYR A 129 24.95 -10.91 21.24
C TYR A 129 23.70 -10.08 21.55
N ARG A 130 23.28 -10.03 22.83
CA ARG A 130 22.12 -9.21 23.23
C ARG A 130 22.41 -7.73 22.97
N ARG A 131 21.41 -7.03 22.46
CA ARG A 131 21.56 -5.63 22.05
C ARG A 131 21.10 -4.69 23.15
N TYR A 132 21.80 -3.57 23.27
CA TYR A 132 21.38 -2.43 24.07
C TYR A 132 21.24 -1.20 23.18
N PHE A 133 20.39 -0.28 23.61
CA PHE A 133 19.96 0.87 22.84
C PHE A 133 20.17 2.14 23.66
N ARG A 134 21.08 3.01 23.22
CA ARG A 134 21.23 4.35 23.77
C ARG A 134 20.41 5.34 22.94
N ILE A 135 19.42 5.96 23.56
CA ILE A 135 18.56 6.98 22.93
C ILE A 135 19.03 8.37 23.33
N ILE A 136 19.15 9.26 22.35
CA ILE A 136 19.60 10.65 22.49
C ILE A 136 18.65 11.54 21.69
N SER A 137 18.30 12.73 22.19
CA SER A 137 17.54 13.68 21.37
C SER A 137 18.38 14.12 20.17
N SER A 138 17.74 14.40 19.03
CA SER A 138 18.51 14.84 17.85
C SER A 138 19.16 16.20 18.05
N SER A 139 18.61 17.04 18.92
CA SER A 139 19.23 18.32 19.31
C SER A 139 20.53 18.08 20.09
N ASP A 140 20.49 17.22 21.11
CA ASP A 140 21.67 16.91 21.92
C ASP A 140 22.73 16.20 21.07
N TYR A 141 22.32 15.33 20.14
CA TYR A 141 23.24 14.70 19.20
C TYR A 141 23.97 15.72 18.32
N LEU A 142 23.25 16.70 17.76
CA LEU A 142 23.86 17.76 16.95
C LEU A 142 24.81 18.65 17.76
N GLN A 143 24.54 18.85 19.05
CA GLN A 143 25.30 19.74 19.92
C GLN A 143 26.55 19.06 20.54
N HIS A 144 26.44 17.79 20.92
CA HIS A 144 27.45 17.14 21.77
C HIS A 144 28.29 16.10 21.04
N PHE A 145 27.87 15.61 19.88
CA PHE A 145 28.60 14.56 19.18
C PHE A 145 29.81 15.12 18.42
N SER A 146 30.98 14.51 18.61
CA SER A 146 32.23 14.87 17.93
C SER A 146 33.11 13.65 17.67
N SER A 147 33.58 13.50 16.44
CA SER A 147 34.41 12.38 15.97
C SER A 147 35.41 12.86 14.92
N ASP A 148 36.67 12.54 15.16
CA ASP A 148 37.80 12.83 14.26
C ASP A 148 38.04 11.71 13.21
N ARG A 149 37.15 10.70 13.15
CA ARG A 149 37.29 9.48 12.34
C ARG A 149 38.53 8.63 12.67
N SER A 150 39.24 8.86 13.78
CA SER A 150 40.45 8.08 14.12
C SER A 150 40.21 6.57 14.21
N HIS A 151 39.02 6.13 14.64
CA HIS A 151 38.62 4.70 14.67
C HIS A 151 38.63 4.01 13.30
N MET A 152 38.62 4.80 12.23
CA MET A 152 38.67 4.36 10.84
C MET A 152 40.06 4.10 10.32
N LEU A 153 41.09 4.52 11.04
CA LEU A 153 42.46 4.34 10.63
C LEU A 153 42.89 2.90 10.92
N GLU A 154 43.54 2.28 9.94
CA GLU A 154 44.36 1.11 10.15
C GLU A 154 45.68 1.49 10.84
N THR A 155 46.43 0.49 11.29
CA THR A 155 47.72 0.66 11.99
C THR A 155 48.73 1.51 11.21
N TYR A 156 48.61 1.56 9.87
CA TYR A 156 49.49 2.33 8.99
C TYR A 156 48.93 3.71 8.57
N GLY A 157 47.82 4.16 9.17
CA GLY A 157 47.21 5.46 8.88
C GLY A 157 46.34 5.52 7.62
N ASN A 158 46.11 4.38 6.96
CA ASN A 158 45.14 4.30 5.86
C ASN A 158 43.72 4.16 6.42
N TYR A 159 42.74 4.81 5.78
CA TYR A 159 41.34 4.63 6.16
C TYR A 159 40.83 3.27 5.67
N LYS A 160 40.13 2.54 6.55
CA LYS A 160 39.47 1.26 6.26
C LYS A 160 38.43 1.35 5.13
N ALA A 161 37.97 2.55 4.80
CA ALA A 161 36.95 2.82 3.81
C ALA A 161 37.19 4.17 3.11
N PRO A 162 36.68 4.35 1.88
CA PRO A 162 36.63 5.66 1.24
C PRO A 162 35.90 6.68 2.10
N LEU A 163 36.49 7.86 2.26
CA LEU A 163 35.91 8.93 3.06
C LEU A 163 34.69 9.56 2.36
N PRO A 164 33.68 9.98 3.14
CA PRO A 164 32.61 10.82 2.62
C PRO A 164 33.14 12.13 2.05
N SER A 165 32.38 12.73 1.13
CA SER A 165 32.73 14.01 0.49
C SER A 165 32.68 15.21 1.43
N TRP A 166 32.18 15.04 2.66
CA TRP A 166 32.09 16.10 3.67
C TRP A 166 33.14 15.96 4.78
N PRO A 167 33.50 17.08 5.44
CA PRO A 167 34.42 17.08 6.58
C PRO A 167 33.92 16.21 7.74
N ALA A 168 34.87 15.74 8.56
CA ALA A 168 34.55 15.05 9.81
C ALA A 168 33.71 15.96 10.73
N ILE A 169 32.79 15.36 11.48
CA ILE A 169 31.98 16.05 12.48
C ILE A 169 32.82 16.18 13.74
N TYR A 170 33.77 17.13 13.75
CA TYR A 170 34.73 17.29 14.82
C TYR A 170 34.66 18.70 15.41
N ASP A 171 34.52 18.75 16.73
CA ASP A 171 34.62 19.96 17.54
C ASP A 171 35.87 19.88 18.44
N PRO A 172 36.87 20.76 18.25
CA PRO A 172 38.10 20.78 19.06
C PRO A 172 37.86 20.96 20.55
N ASP A 173 36.81 21.67 20.96
CA ASP A 173 36.51 21.95 22.36
C ASP A 173 35.92 20.72 23.07
N ILE A 174 35.28 19.83 22.30
CA ILE A 174 34.70 18.56 22.78
C ILE A 174 35.69 17.40 22.67
N GLY A 175 36.52 17.38 21.62
CA GLY A 175 37.39 16.26 21.28
C GLY A 175 36.62 15.07 20.68
N ASN A 176 37.31 13.96 20.40
CA ASN A 176 36.66 12.73 19.88
C ASN A 176 35.95 12.00 21.02
N ASN A 177 34.62 11.87 20.93
CA ASN A 177 33.79 11.26 21.97
C ASN A 177 32.90 10.12 21.47
N LEU A 178 33.13 9.62 20.25
CA LEU A 178 32.35 8.51 19.66
C LEU A 178 32.25 7.30 20.61
N HIS A 179 33.31 6.97 21.34
CA HIS A 179 33.31 5.86 22.29
C HIS A 179 32.26 6.02 23.40
N SER A 180 32.05 7.24 23.89
CA SER A 180 31.06 7.53 24.94
C SER A 180 29.63 7.32 24.43
N PHE A 181 29.38 7.57 23.14
CA PHE A 181 28.08 7.34 22.50
C PHE A 181 27.83 5.84 22.21
N ILE A 182 28.87 5.10 21.82
CA ILE A 182 28.78 3.65 21.58
C ILE A 182 28.67 2.85 22.88
N SER A 183 29.34 3.29 23.94
CA SER A 183 29.29 2.62 25.24
C SER A 183 27.84 2.49 25.71
N MET A 184 27.51 1.35 26.31
CA MET A 184 26.18 1.07 26.88
C MET A 184 26.17 1.24 28.41
N ASP A 185 27.21 1.86 28.97
CA ASP A 185 27.27 2.29 30.37
C ASP A 185 26.26 3.44 30.63
N SER A 186 25.29 3.20 31.50
CA SER A 186 24.23 4.18 31.83
C SER A 186 24.75 5.45 32.50
N ASP A 187 25.93 5.43 33.12
CA ASP A 187 26.50 6.61 33.79
C ASP A 187 27.15 7.59 32.81
N LEU A 188 27.61 7.09 31.65
CA LEU A 188 28.11 7.93 30.57
C LEU A 188 26.96 8.62 29.85
N LEU A 189 27.12 9.92 29.59
CA LEU A 189 26.13 10.77 28.90
C LEU A 189 24.74 10.76 29.56
N LYS A 190 24.65 10.49 30.87
CA LYS A 190 23.38 10.38 31.62
C LYS A 190 22.48 11.61 31.52
N ASP A 191 23.09 12.78 31.31
CA ASP A 191 22.37 14.06 31.25
C ASP A 191 21.65 14.25 29.91
N ILE A 192 22.09 13.56 28.85
CA ILE A 192 21.58 13.73 27.48
C ILE A 192 21.04 12.43 26.86
N SER A 193 21.15 11.30 27.55
CA SER A 193 20.81 9.99 26.98
C SER A 193 20.32 8.99 28.01
N LYS A 194 19.66 7.92 27.52
CA LYS A 194 19.25 6.76 28.31
C LYS A 194 19.57 5.47 27.58
N VAL A 195 20.01 4.46 28.33
CA VAL A 195 20.29 3.12 27.82
C VAL A 195 19.15 2.17 28.15
N TYR A 196 18.78 1.32 27.19
CA TYR A 196 17.70 0.35 27.32
C TYR A 196 18.17 -1.03 26.85
N ASP A 197 17.72 -2.09 27.53
CA ASP A 197 17.73 -3.44 26.96
C ASP A 197 16.62 -3.60 25.89
N GLU A 198 16.64 -4.70 25.13
CA GLU A 198 15.65 -4.97 24.08
C GLU A 198 14.19 -4.89 24.54
N ASN A 199 13.85 -5.44 25.70
CA ASN A 199 12.48 -5.45 26.20
C ASN A 199 12.03 -4.06 26.64
N SER A 200 12.92 -3.35 27.35
CA SER A 200 12.69 -2.01 27.85
C SER A 200 12.60 -0.99 26.71
N PHE A 201 13.44 -1.14 25.67
CA PHE A 201 13.39 -0.32 24.48
C PHE A 201 12.10 -0.55 23.68
N ARG A 202 11.68 -1.81 23.51
CA ARG A 202 10.41 -2.13 22.86
C ARG A 202 9.22 -1.52 23.61
N LYS A 203 9.24 -1.58 24.95
CA LYS A 203 8.22 -0.90 25.78
C LYS A 203 8.26 0.61 25.57
N HIS A 204 9.44 1.22 25.54
CA HIS A 204 9.60 2.64 25.30
C HIS A 204 8.98 3.09 23.96
N ILE A 205 9.27 2.38 22.85
CA ILE A 205 8.64 2.67 21.54
C ILE A 205 7.11 2.56 21.63
N ASN A 206 6.60 1.50 22.27
CA ASN A 206 5.17 1.31 22.44
C ASN A 206 4.50 2.37 23.34
N GLU A 207 5.23 2.89 24.33
CA GLU A 207 4.75 3.96 25.21
C GLU A 207 4.73 5.31 24.51
N VAL A 208 5.74 5.61 23.68
CA VAL A 208 5.74 6.80 22.81
C VAL A 208 4.53 6.76 21.86
N LEU A 209 4.21 5.59 21.32
CA LEU A 209 2.99 5.35 20.53
C LEU A 209 1.70 5.54 21.33
N LYS A 210 1.68 5.20 22.63
CA LYS A 210 0.50 5.34 23.50
C LYS A 210 0.30 6.76 24.04
N CYS A 211 1.34 7.42 24.51
CA CYS A 211 1.25 8.73 25.18
C CYS A 211 0.78 9.84 24.25
N ARG A 212 1.09 9.76 22.95
CA ARG A 212 0.62 10.77 21.97
C ARG A 212 -0.79 10.50 21.42
N ARG A 213 -1.33 9.29 21.57
CA ARG A 213 -2.77 9.02 21.35
C ARG A 213 -3.67 9.71 22.39
N ALA A 214 -3.13 10.11 23.55
CA ALA A 214 -3.90 10.85 24.55
C ALA A 214 -4.04 12.35 24.22
N PHE A 215 -3.14 12.91 23.38
CA PHE A 215 -3.12 14.34 23.03
C PHE A 215 -4.05 14.73 21.88
N THR A 216 -4.72 13.76 21.24
CA THR A 216 -5.75 14.00 20.20
C THR A 216 -7.16 14.19 20.76
N THR A 217 -7.28 14.49 22.05
CA THR A 217 -8.58 14.67 22.75
C THR A 217 -9.24 16.04 22.55
N SER A 218 -8.76 16.88 21.63
CA SER A 218 -9.41 18.18 21.32
C SER A 218 -9.84 18.41 19.86
N LEU A 219 -9.71 17.42 18.97
CA LEU A 219 -10.54 17.38 17.74
C LEU A 219 -11.77 16.52 18.03
N SER A 220 -12.95 16.94 17.57
CA SER A 220 -14.24 16.22 17.74
C SER A 220 -14.00 14.70 17.70
N ALA A 221 -14.26 14.02 18.82
CA ALA A 221 -13.74 12.67 19.10
C ALA A 221 -13.95 11.72 17.90
N LYS A 222 -12.89 11.59 17.08
CA LYS A 222 -12.84 10.69 15.94
C LYS A 222 -13.01 9.28 16.47
N ASN A 223 -14.10 8.63 16.07
CA ASN A 223 -14.48 7.30 16.51
C ASN A 223 -15.31 6.58 15.43
N ILE A 224 -15.71 5.35 15.72
CA ILE A 224 -16.48 4.50 14.81
C ILE A 224 -17.85 5.10 14.44
N LYS A 225 -18.47 5.88 15.34
CA LYS A 225 -19.71 6.60 15.04
C LYS A 225 -19.47 7.63 13.92
N GLN A 226 -18.40 8.42 14.04
CA GLN A 226 -18.06 9.43 13.03
C GLN A 226 -17.67 8.81 11.69
N PHE A 227 -17.00 7.66 11.72
CA PHE A 227 -16.76 6.85 10.53
C PHE A 227 -18.05 6.43 9.83
N CYS A 228 -19.03 5.88 10.56
CA CYS A 228 -20.32 5.50 9.98
C CYS A 228 -21.10 6.70 9.41
N ILE A 229 -21.07 7.86 10.09
CA ILE A 229 -21.66 9.11 9.58
C ILE A 229 -20.99 9.53 8.26
N ASP A 230 -19.66 9.47 8.18
CA ASP A 230 -18.92 9.81 6.95
C ASP A 230 -19.28 8.86 5.79
N LEU A 231 -19.39 7.55 6.05
CA LEU A 231 -19.87 6.59 5.05
C LEU A 231 -21.30 6.91 4.57
N ALA A 232 -22.20 7.26 5.49
CA ALA A 232 -23.57 7.63 5.14
C ALA A 232 -23.62 8.87 4.25
N LYS A 233 -22.87 9.93 4.59
CA LYS A 233 -22.78 11.16 3.77
C LYS A 233 -22.22 10.92 2.36
N ARG A 234 -21.46 9.85 2.17
CA ARG A 234 -20.88 9.45 0.87
C ARG A 234 -21.76 8.48 0.08
N ASN A 235 -22.91 8.09 0.61
CA ASN A 235 -23.77 7.03 0.07
C ASN A 235 -23.03 5.68 -0.06
N LEU A 236 -22.17 5.36 0.92
CA LEU A 236 -21.38 4.13 0.93
C LEU A 236 -22.03 2.98 1.73
N ILE A 237 -23.21 3.19 2.31
CA ILE A 237 -23.94 2.15 3.05
C ILE A 237 -25.02 1.58 2.12
N SER A 238 -24.73 0.42 1.52
CA SER A 238 -25.71 -0.32 0.69
C SER A 238 -26.64 -1.16 1.56
N SER A 239 -26.07 -1.85 2.53
CA SER A 239 -26.78 -2.63 3.54
C SER A 239 -25.95 -2.70 4.82
N SER A 240 -26.60 -3.03 5.95
CA SER A 240 -25.93 -3.06 7.25
C SER A 240 -26.57 -4.06 8.21
N HIS A 241 -25.78 -4.48 9.21
CA HIS A 241 -26.28 -5.14 10.40
C HIS A 241 -26.01 -4.31 11.65
N PRO A 242 -26.99 -4.15 12.56
CA PRO A 242 -28.42 -4.37 12.31
C PRO A 242 -28.95 -3.56 11.11
N SER A 243 -30.07 -3.98 10.52
CA SER A 243 -30.62 -3.37 9.29
C SER A 243 -31.00 -1.89 9.45
N ASN A 244 -31.23 -1.45 10.68
CA ASN A 244 -31.53 -0.06 11.04
C ASN A 244 -30.31 0.67 11.65
N LEU A 245 -29.08 0.27 11.33
CA LEU A 245 -27.85 0.84 11.91
C LEU A 245 -27.82 2.38 11.93
N SER A 246 -28.36 3.01 10.88
CA SER A 246 -28.40 4.47 10.70
C SER A 246 -29.60 5.17 11.37
N SER A 247 -30.60 4.43 11.87
CA SER A 247 -31.88 5.00 12.35
C SER A 247 -31.72 5.95 13.54
N ASP A 248 -30.80 5.65 14.45
CA ASP A 248 -30.54 6.47 15.64
C ASP A 248 -29.27 7.31 15.50
N ASP A 249 -28.97 7.84 14.30
CA ASP A 249 -27.72 8.57 14.02
C ASP A 249 -26.49 7.75 14.46
N PHE A 250 -26.51 6.43 14.21
CA PHE A 250 -25.44 5.49 14.59
C PHE A 250 -25.11 5.45 16.09
N LYS A 251 -26.02 5.86 16.98
CA LYS A 251 -25.80 5.87 18.43
C LYS A 251 -25.51 4.47 18.98
N ALA A 252 -26.14 3.42 18.43
CA ALA A 252 -25.83 2.03 18.78
C ALA A 252 -24.36 1.64 18.50
N VAL A 253 -23.75 2.20 17.45
CA VAL A 253 -22.36 1.90 17.08
C VAL A 253 -21.37 2.57 18.03
N SER A 254 -21.78 3.65 18.72
CA SER A 254 -20.91 4.37 19.66
C SER A 254 -20.49 3.53 20.88
N THR A 255 -21.19 2.44 21.18
CA THR A 255 -20.81 1.50 22.24
C THR A 255 -19.82 0.43 21.77
N LEU A 256 -19.57 0.33 20.46
CA LEU A 256 -18.63 -0.63 19.91
C LEU A 256 -17.18 -0.13 20.08
N PRO A 257 -16.22 -1.06 20.23
CA PRO A 257 -14.81 -0.73 20.13
C PRO A 257 -14.50 -0.09 18.77
N ASN A 258 -13.56 0.86 18.75
CA ASN A 258 -13.08 1.51 17.52
C ASN A 258 -12.17 0.57 16.72
N VAL A 259 -12.65 -0.61 16.34
CA VAL A 259 -11.91 -1.61 15.58
C VAL A 259 -12.78 -2.10 14.43
N VAL A 260 -12.29 -1.96 13.20
CA VAL A 260 -12.99 -2.30 11.96
C VAL A 260 -12.13 -3.27 11.17
N TYR A 261 -12.70 -4.34 10.63
CA TYR A 261 -11.97 -5.24 9.75
C TYR A 261 -12.66 -5.49 8.40
N ALA A 262 -11.83 -5.86 7.41
CA ALA A 262 -12.27 -6.38 6.12
C ALA A 262 -11.42 -7.60 5.74
N GLY A 263 -12.05 -8.59 5.08
CA GLY A 263 -11.39 -9.80 4.58
C GLY A 263 -11.02 -9.70 3.11
N PHE A 264 -9.88 -10.26 2.72
CA PHE A 264 -9.39 -10.30 1.34
C PHE A 264 -8.84 -11.69 1.02
N ASP A 265 -9.52 -12.40 0.12
CA ASP A 265 -9.10 -13.73 -0.30
C ASP A 265 -8.02 -13.67 -1.40
N PRO A 266 -6.86 -14.34 -1.22
CA PRO A 266 -5.73 -14.36 -2.14
C PRO A 266 -5.96 -15.24 -3.39
N THR A 267 -7.07 -15.02 -4.09
CA THR A 267 -7.47 -15.73 -5.32
C THR A 267 -6.59 -15.42 -6.54
N ALA A 268 -5.84 -14.31 -6.47
CA ALA A 268 -4.88 -13.91 -7.48
C ALA A 268 -3.65 -13.29 -6.81
N ASP A 269 -2.59 -13.14 -7.59
CA ASP A 269 -1.31 -12.64 -7.12
C ASP A 269 -1.24 -11.12 -6.87
N SER A 270 -2.38 -10.44 -7.04
CA SER A 270 -2.54 -8.99 -6.87
C SER A 270 -4.00 -8.65 -6.62
N LEU A 271 -4.27 -7.61 -5.83
CA LEU A 271 -5.59 -7.01 -5.73
C LEU A 271 -5.88 -6.12 -6.95
N HIS A 272 -7.14 -5.70 -7.08
CA HIS A 272 -7.64 -4.89 -8.19
C HIS A 272 -8.61 -3.84 -7.69
N ILE A 273 -9.07 -2.95 -8.56
CA ILE A 273 -9.95 -1.82 -8.22
C ILE A 273 -11.22 -2.20 -7.41
N GLY A 274 -11.79 -3.39 -7.64
CA GLY A 274 -12.92 -3.89 -6.83
C GLY A 274 -12.57 -3.99 -5.34
N HIS A 275 -11.38 -4.46 -4.99
CA HIS A 275 -10.88 -4.53 -3.62
C HIS A 275 -10.46 -3.15 -3.09
N LEU A 276 -10.04 -2.25 -3.99
CA LEU A 276 -9.61 -0.91 -3.60
C LEU A 276 -10.73 -0.13 -2.91
N LEU A 277 -11.99 -0.34 -3.26
CA LEU A 277 -13.11 0.35 -2.58
C LEU A 277 -13.19 -0.03 -1.09
N VAL A 278 -13.09 -1.33 -0.79
CA VAL A 278 -13.11 -1.84 0.58
C VAL A 278 -11.88 -1.34 1.33
N LEU A 279 -10.69 -1.43 0.71
CA LEU A 279 -9.45 -0.94 1.30
C LEU A 279 -9.53 0.54 1.62
N THR A 280 -9.96 1.37 0.67
CA THR A 280 -10.04 2.82 0.85
C THR A 280 -10.98 3.22 1.99
N ASN A 281 -12.05 2.46 2.20
CA ASN A 281 -12.95 2.70 3.33
C ASN A 281 -12.44 2.11 4.65
N LEU A 282 -11.59 1.09 4.60
CA LEU A 282 -10.83 0.64 5.76
C LEU A 282 -9.80 1.71 6.19
N PHE A 283 -9.11 2.34 5.24
CA PHE A 283 -8.24 3.51 5.48
C PHE A 283 -9.01 4.69 6.07
N ARG A 284 -10.19 4.97 5.52
CA ARG A 284 -11.09 6.01 6.05
C ARG A 284 -11.41 5.76 7.52
N ALA A 285 -11.62 4.51 7.93
CA ALA A 285 -11.84 4.18 9.34
C ALA A 285 -10.65 4.63 10.22
N THR A 286 -9.42 4.44 9.75
CA THR A 286 -8.21 4.94 10.43
C THR A 286 -8.18 6.46 10.55
N LEU A 287 -8.57 7.18 9.49
CA LEU A 287 -8.67 8.65 9.53
C LEU A 287 -9.71 9.16 10.54
N HIS A 288 -10.67 8.31 10.91
CA HIS A 288 -11.66 8.51 11.98
C HIS A 288 -11.27 7.85 13.30
N GLY A 289 -9.99 7.52 13.51
CA GLY A 289 -9.50 7.02 14.80
C GLY A 289 -9.83 5.56 15.10
N CYS A 290 -10.34 4.80 14.12
CA CYS A 290 -10.52 3.37 14.24
C CYS A 290 -9.22 2.61 13.95
N HIS A 291 -9.02 1.51 14.67
CA HIS A 291 -8.04 0.50 14.33
C HIS A 291 -8.57 -0.34 13.15
N ALA A 292 -7.92 -0.21 12.00
CA ALA A 292 -8.25 -0.95 10.79
C ALA A 292 -7.48 -2.28 10.75
N ILE A 293 -8.19 -3.37 10.43
CA ILE A 293 -7.60 -4.71 10.24
C ILE A 293 -7.93 -5.20 8.82
N ALA A 294 -6.91 -5.37 7.98
CA ALA A 294 -7.04 -6.06 6.70
C ALA A 294 -6.65 -7.53 6.89
N LEU A 295 -7.65 -8.42 6.95
CA LEU A 295 -7.46 -9.87 7.10
C LEU A 295 -7.22 -10.51 5.74
N ILE A 296 -6.06 -11.14 5.55
CA ILE A 296 -5.79 -11.93 4.33
C ILE A 296 -6.25 -13.37 4.58
N GLY A 297 -7.23 -13.80 3.81
CA GLY A 297 -7.93 -15.07 3.92
C GLY A 297 -7.12 -16.29 3.44
N GLY A 298 -6.00 -16.59 4.09
CA GLY A 298 -5.16 -17.72 3.70
C GLY A 298 -5.93 -19.05 3.69
N ALA A 299 -6.69 -19.32 4.77
CA ALA A 299 -7.50 -20.54 4.89
C ALA A 299 -8.75 -20.52 4.00
N THR A 300 -9.45 -19.39 3.95
CA THR A 300 -10.69 -19.20 3.16
C THR A 300 -10.44 -19.34 1.67
N ALA A 301 -9.25 -18.97 1.17
CA ALA A 301 -8.87 -19.20 -0.22
C ALA A 301 -8.77 -20.67 -0.64
N HIS A 302 -8.45 -21.60 0.28
CA HIS A 302 -8.48 -23.03 -0.03
C HIS A 302 -9.91 -23.56 -0.21
N VAL A 303 -10.89 -22.86 0.38
CA VAL A 303 -12.30 -23.21 0.31
C VAL A 303 -12.94 -22.60 -0.94
N GLY A 304 -12.68 -21.30 -1.16
CA GLY A 304 -13.21 -20.53 -2.28
C GLY A 304 -14.56 -19.90 -1.97
N ASP A 305 -14.63 -18.57 -2.02
CA ASP A 305 -15.87 -17.81 -1.87
C ASP A 305 -16.80 -18.00 -3.09
N PRO A 306 -18.02 -18.53 -2.92
CA PRO A 306 -19.00 -18.68 -3.99
C PRO A 306 -19.76 -17.40 -4.37
N SER A 307 -19.54 -16.28 -3.66
CA SER A 307 -20.26 -15.01 -3.86
C SER A 307 -20.07 -14.48 -5.28
N ASP A 308 -21.18 -14.23 -5.97
CA ASP A 308 -21.27 -13.70 -7.34
C ASP A 308 -20.64 -14.54 -8.46
N HIS A 309 -20.45 -15.84 -8.23
CA HIS A 309 -20.01 -16.80 -9.24
C HIS A 309 -21.13 -17.77 -9.61
N ILE A 310 -21.27 -18.07 -10.90
CA ILE A 310 -22.29 -19.01 -11.43
C ILE A 310 -21.71 -20.44 -11.51
N THR A 311 -20.39 -20.54 -11.68
CA THR A 311 -19.62 -21.78 -11.74
C THR A 311 -18.77 -21.93 -10.49
N ASP A 312 -18.41 -23.17 -10.16
CA ASP A 312 -17.53 -23.47 -9.04
C ASP A 312 -16.14 -22.83 -9.25
N ARG A 313 -15.50 -22.47 -8.14
CA ARG A 313 -14.13 -21.94 -8.14
C ARG A 313 -13.15 -23.02 -8.64
N ILE A 314 -12.20 -22.60 -9.46
CA ILE A 314 -11.02 -23.41 -9.76
C ILE A 314 -10.17 -23.46 -8.48
N ILE A 315 -9.86 -24.67 -8.01
CA ILE A 315 -9.01 -24.87 -6.84
C ILE A 315 -7.60 -24.39 -7.17
N VAL A 316 -7.13 -23.39 -6.41
CA VAL A 316 -5.77 -22.86 -6.54
C VAL A 316 -4.83 -23.73 -5.70
N PRO A 317 -3.69 -24.20 -6.25
CA PRO A 317 -2.72 -24.99 -5.48
C PRO A 317 -2.19 -24.24 -4.25
N ASP A 318 -1.96 -24.96 -3.14
CA ASP A 318 -1.50 -24.38 -1.87
C ASP A 318 -0.25 -23.49 -2.00
N HIS A 319 0.70 -23.88 -2.85
CA HIS A 319 1.93 -23.10 -3.06
C HIS A 319 1.62 -21.74 -3.71
N GLU A 320 0.63 -21.69 -4.61
CA GLU A 320 0.20 -20.46 -5.28
C GLU A 320 -0.60 -19.57 -4.32
N ILE A 321 -1.51 -20.14 -3.51
CA ILE A 321 -2.21 -19.40 -2.44
C ILE A 321 -1.17 -18.74 -1.50
N ASN A 322 -0.16 -19.48 -1.06
CA ASN A 322 0.88 -18.95 -0.18
C ASN A 322 1.71 -17.84 -0.84
N GLN A 323 1.98 -17.93 -2.15
CA GLN A 323 2.63 -16.86 -2.91
C GLN A 323 1.73 -15.62 -3.04
N ASN A 324 0.44 -15.82 -3.32
CA ASN A 324 -0.55 -14.76 -3.43
C ASN A 324 -0.70 -14.02 -2.10
N VAL A 325 -0.78 -14.76 -0.98
CA VAL A 325 -0.79 -14.19 0.37
C VAL A 325 0.42 -13.28 0.59
N LYS A 326 1.64 -13.72 0.23
CA LYS A 326 2.86 -12.90 0.38
C LYS A 326 2.80 -11.64 -0.49
N LYS A 327 2.42 -11.76 -1.76
CA LYS A 327 2.33 -10.62 -2.70
C LYS A 327 1.26 -9.61 -2.26
N ILE A 328 0.07 -10.07 -1.87
CA ILE A 328 -1.00 -9.21 -1.38
C ILE A 328 -0.58 -8.53 -0.07
N SER A 329 0.09 -9.23 0.85
CA SER A 329 0.62 -8.61 2.08
C SER A 329 1.55 -7.43 1.77
N LEU A 330 2.51 -7.63 0.84
CA LEU A 330 3.43 -6.58 0.39
C LEU A 330 2.69 -5.42 -0.29
N GLN A 331 1.72 -5.74 -1.14
CA GLN A 331 0.92 -4.74 -1.84
C GLN A 331 0.09 -3.89 -0.87
N LEU A 332 -0.50 -4.51 0.15
CA LEU A 332 -1.20 -3.79 1.20
C LEU A 332 -0.22 -2.89 1.95
N MET A 333 0.94 -3.39 2.40
CA MET A 333 1.94 -2.55 3.08
C MET A 333 2.35 -1.34 2.24
N LYS A 334 2.60 -1.52 0.94
CA LYS A 334 2.90 -0.41 0.01
C LYS A 334 1.76 0.62 -0.03
N LEU A 335 0.52 0.16 -0.16
CA LEU A 335 -0.66 1.02 -0.18
C LEU A 335 -0.82 1.79 1.14
N PHE A 336 -0.59 1.12 2.29
CA PHE A 336 -0.63 1.76 3.61
C PHE A 336 0.45 2.83 3.76
N ASN A 337 1.70 2.51 3.41
CA ASN A 337 2.81 3.45 3.49
C ASN A 337 2.63 4.68 2.58
N ASN A 338 1.95 4.53 1.44
CA ASN A 338 1.66 5.66 0.55
C ASN A 338 0.53 6.57 1.07
N LEU A 339 -0.32 6.06 1.98
CA LEU A 339 -1.55 6.73 2.45
C LEU A 339 -1.42 7.35 3.83
N THR A 340 -0.57 6.80 4.69
CA THR A 340 -0.50 7.18 6.10
C THR A 340 0.94 7.20 6.57
N GLU A 341 1.30 8.23 7.33
CA GLU A 341 2.37 8.08 8.33
C GLU A 341 1.91 7.21 9.50
N ASP A 342 0.62 7.20 9.85
CA ASP A 342 0.12 6.56 11.06
C ASP A 342 -0.19 5.05 10.93
N ASN A 343 0.31 4.30 11.93
CA ASN A 343 0.19 2.86 12.19
C ASN A 343 -1.15 2.20 11.79
N VAL A 344 -1.15 1.47 10.67
CA VAL A 344 -2.17 0.44 10.39
C VAL A 344 -1.55 -0.95 10.50
N GLN A 345 -2.16 -1.81 11.32
CA GLN A 345 -1.70 -3.18 11.51
C GLN A 345 -2.27 -4.10 10.42
N LEU A 346 -1.37 -4.62 9.60
CA LEU A 346 -1.67 -5.73 8.70
C LEU A 346 -1.56 -7.04 9.46
N ASN A 347 -2.69 -7.58 9.90
CA ASN A 347 -2.73 -8.89 10.54
C ASN A 347 -2.82 -9.99 9.49
N LYS A 348 -1.70 -10.67 9.28
CA LYS A 348 -1.64 -11.90 8.50
C LYS A 348 -2.08 -13.08 9.38
N HIS A 349 -3.33 -13.51 9.26
CA HIS A 349 -3.83 -14.65 10.04
C HIS A 349 -3.93 -15.90 9.17
N LEU A 350 -3.08 -16.91 9.43
CA LEU A 350 -3.28 -18.28 8.97
C LEU A 350 -3.66 -19.10 10.22
N SER A 351 -4.96 -19.31 10.44
CA SER A 351 -5.41 -20.14 11.56
C SER A 351 -5.44 -21.60 11.13
N ILE A 352 -4.51 -22.40 11.62
CA ILE A 352 -4.56 -23.87 11.48
C ILE A 352 -5.61 -24.37 12.47
N MET A 353 -6.75 -24.84 11.96
CA MET A 353 -7.85 -25.41 12.74
C MET A 353 -7.96 -26.90 12.45
N SER A 354 -8.09 -27.73 13.49
CA SER A 354 -8.28 -29.17 13.29
C SER A 354 -9.70 -29.47 12.79
N SER A 355 -9.89 -30.60 12.12
CA SER A 355 -11.21 -31.06 11.66
C SER A 355 -12.21 -31.21 12.82
N ILE A 356 -11.75 -31.59 14.01
CA ILE A 356 -12.58 -31.68 15.21
C ILE A 356 -13.06 -30.29 15.66
N GLN A 357 -12.15 -29.32 15.75
CA GLN A 357 -12.49 -27.93 16.10
C GLN A 357 -13.47 -27.33 15.09
N PHE A 358 -13.26 -27.63 13.80
CA PHE A 358 -14.19 -27.20 12.76
C PHE A 358 -15.60 -27.79 12.95
N LEU A 359 -15.71 -29.09 13.21
CA LEU A 359 -17.00 -29.74 13.49
C LEU A 359 -17.70 -29.16 14.73
N GLU A 360 -16.94 -28.78 15.76
CA GLU A 360 -17.50 -28.11 16.94
C GLU A 360 -18.11 -26.76 16.59
N ILE A 361 -17.47 -25.98 15.71
CA ILE A 361 -18.01 -24.71 15.22
C ILE A 361 -19.25 -24.94 14.35
N CYS A 362 -19.24 -25.96 13.49
CA CYS A 362 -20.38 -26.29 12.63
C CYS A 362 -21.68 -26.57 13.41
N ARG A 363 -21.59 -27.06 14.66
CA ARG A 363 -22.77 -27.27 15.53
C ARG A 363 -23.54 -25.99 15.83
N ASP A 364 -22.90 -24.83 15.69
CA ASP A 364 -23.55 -23.56 15.95
C ASP A 364 -24.40 -23.04 14.80
N PHE A 365 -24.24 -23.61 13.60
CA PHE A 365 -24.93 -23.22 12.39
C PHE A 365 -26.07 -24.21 12.10
N ARG A 366 -27.27 -23.68 11.86
CA ARG A 366 -28.41 -24.49 11.44
C ARG A 366 -28.44 -24.59 9.93
N LEU A 367 -28.47 -25.83 9.42
CA LEU A 367 -28.49 -26.11 7.98
C LEU A 367 -29.62 -25.36 7.25
N GLY A 368 -30.81 -25.30 7.85
CA GLY A 368 -31.95 -24.60 7.26
C GLY A 368 -31.72 -23.09 7.05
N ASP A 369 -30.94 -22.44 7.91
CA ASP A 369 -30.62 -21.02 7.79
C ASP A 369 -29.54 -20.80 6.72
N MET A 370 -28.52 -21.66 6.72
CA MET A 370 -27.45 -21.64 5.71
C MET A 370 -28.00 -21.81 4.29
N LEU A 371 -29.02 -22.65 4.10
CA LEU A 371 -29.69 -22.86 2.81
C LEU A 371 -30.58 -21.69 2.37
N ARG A 372 -30.99 -20.81 3.30
CA ARG A 372 -31.84 -19.64 3.00
C ARG A 372 -31.04 -18.44 2.51
N LEU A 373 -29.71 -18.45 2.65
CA LEU A 373 -28.85 -17.41 2.12
C LEU A 373 -29.11 -17.21 0.63
N GLY A 374 -29.30 -15.95 0.23
CA GLY A 374 -29.74 -15.60 -1.13
C GLY A 374 -28.86 -16.20 -2.22
N MET A 375 -27.54 -16.21 -2.01
CA MET A 375 -26.56 -16.79 -2.94
C MET A 375 -26.73 -18.30 -3.10
N VAL A 376 -26.89 -19.04 -1.99
CA VAL A 376 -27.04 -20.50 -1.99
C VAL A 376 -28.34 -20.86 -2.68
N LYS A 377 -29.41 -20.12 -2.35
CA LYS A 377 -30.72 -20.30 -2.96
C LYS A 377 -30.69 -20.07 -4.46
N SER A 378 -29.94 -19.07 -4.95
CA SER A 378 -29.80 -18.83 -6.40
C SER A 378 -29.08 -19.98 -7.09
N ARG A 379 -27.89 -20.39 -6.62
CA ARG A 379 -27.13 -21.47 -7.27
C ARG A 379 -27.85 -22.82 -7.23
N MET A 380 -28.61 -23.08 -6.17
CA MET A 380 -29.46 -24.27 -6.08
C MET A 380 -30.62 -24.24 -7.09
N ARG A 381 -31.22 -23.07 -7.35
CA ARG A 381 -32.29 -22.92 -8.34
C ARG A 381 -31.78 -23.01 -9.78
N ASP A 382 -30.62 -22.41 -10.04
CA ASP A 382 -30.07 -22.27 -11.39
C ASP A 382 -29.41 -23.59 -11.88
N GLY A 383 -29.40 -24.64 -11.05
CA GLY A 383 -29.00 -26.00 -11.41
C GLY A 383 -27.50 -26.26 -11.44
N SER A 384 -26.66 -25.23 -11.24
CA SER A 384 -25.20 -25.40 -11.11
C SER A 384 -24.82 -26.17 -9.85
N GLY A 385 -25.68 -26.14 -8.82
CA GLY A 385 -25.35 -26.65 -7.50
C GLY A 385 -24.28 -25.81 -6.80
N LEU A 386 -23.88 -26.26 -5.62
CA LEU A 386 -22.77 -25.73 -4.85
C LEU A 386 -21.96 -26.91 -4.31
N SER A 387 -20.63 -26.83 -4.36
CA SER A 387 -19.81 -27.84 -3.68
C SER A 387 -20.00 -27.75 -2.16
N CYS A 388 -19.82 -28.88 -1.45
CA CYS A 388 -19.84 -28.87 0.01
C CYS A 388 -18.77 -27.94 0.59
N THR A 389 -17.62 -27.82 -0.07
CA THR A 389 -16.52 -26.94 0.33
C THR A 389 -16.97 -25.48 0.28
N GLU A 390 -17.48 -25.02 -0.86
CA GLU A 390 -18.02 -23.66 -1.02
C GLU A 390 -19.19 -23.38 -0.05
N PHE A 391 -20.03 -24.38 0.22
CA PHE A 391 -21.15 -24.24 1.17
C PHE A 391 -20.68 -23.93 2.60
N LEU A 392 -19.54 -24.50 2.98
CA LEU A 392 -18.94 -24.34 4.30
C LEU A 392 -18.15 -23.04 4.45
N TYR A 393 -17.89 -22.30 3.36
CA TYR A 393 -17.16 -21.03 3.38
C TYR A 393 -17.74 -20.02 4.39
N GLN A 394 -19.06 -19.90 4.45
CA GLN A 394 -19.76 -19.01 5.39
C GLN A 394 -19.39 -19.26 6.87
N ILE A 395 -19.06 -20.52 7.22
CA ILE A 395 -18.67 -20.91 8.58
C ILE A 395 -17.26 -20.39 8.88
N PHE A 396 -16.33 -20.55 7.92
CA PHE A 396 -14.96 -20.05 8.06
C PHE A 396 -14.94 -18.54 8.26
N GLN A 397 -15.63 -17.78 7.40
CA GLN A 397 -15.65 -16.32 7.50
C GLN A 397 -16.33 -15.82 8.79
N SER A 398 -17.41 -16.50 9.23
CA SER A 398 -18.06 -16.19 10.51
C SER A 398 -17.13 -16.46 11.70
N TYR A 399 -16.35 -17.54 11.63
CA TYR A 399 -15.38 -17.88 12.66
C TYR A 399 -14.19 -16.91 12.69
N ASP A 400 -13.73 -16.42 11.54
CA ASP A 400 -12.71 -15.36 11.46
C ASP A 400 -13.17 -14.12 12.23
N TRP A 401 -14.43 -13.71 12.05
CA TRP A 401 -14.97 -12.57 12.81
C TRP A 401 -14.93 -12.87 14.32
N TYR A 402 -15.38 -14.05 14.75
CA TYR A 402 -15.35 -14.43 16.16
C TYR A 402 -13.93 -14.41 16.74
N ARG A 403 -12.94 -14.93 15.99
CA ARG A 403 -11.53 -14.87 16.36
C ARG A 403 -11.04 -13.44 16.52
N LEU A 404 -11.32 -12.56 15.55
CA LEU A 404 -10.97 -11.14 15.65
C LEU A 404 -11.68 -10.43 16.81
N SER A 405 -12.92 -10.81 17.13
CA SER A 405 -13.65 -10.29 18.29
C SER A 405 -12.99 -10.67 19.62
N ARG A 406 -12.41 -11.88 19.69
CA ARG A 406 -11.71 -12.33 20.89
C ARG A 406 -10.31 -11.73 21.00
N ASP A 407 -9.57 -11.72 19.89
CA ASP A 407 -8.14 -11.38 19.88
C ASP A 407 -7.92 -9.85 19.81
N TYR A 408 -8.84 -9.10 19.19
CA TYR A 408 -8.72 -7.65 18.97
C TYR A 408 -9.94 -6.84 19.44
N ASN A 409 -10.93 -7.48 20.07
CA ASN A 409 -12.21 -6.83 20.41
C ASN A 409 -12.90 -6.23 19.17
N CYS A 410 -12.69 -6.84 18.00
CA CYS A 410 -13.26 -6.40 16.72
C CYS A 410 -14.71 -6.86 16.60
N HIS A 411 -15.64 -5.91 16.71
CA HIS A 411 -17.09 -6.12 16.60
C HIS A 411 -17.69 -5.42 15.38
N PHE A 412 -16.86 -4.97 14.43
CA PHE A 412 -17.30 -4.27 13.23
C PHE A 412 -16.65 -4.83 11.96
N GLN A 413 -17.47 -5.29 11.00
CA GLN A 413 -17.00 -5.77 9.70
C GLN A 413 -17.41 -4.82 8.56
N ILE A 414 -16.54 -4.63 7.57
CA ILE A 414 -16.86 -3.94 6.32
C ILE A 414 -16.43 -4.76 5.11
N GLY A 415 -17.19 -4.68 4.01
CA GLY A 415 -16.88 -5.39 2.77
C GLY A 415 -17.85 -5.01 1.66
N GLY A 416 -17.79 -5.68 0.50
CA GLY A 416 -18.70 -5.41 -0.61
C GLY A 416 -20.11 -5.97 -0.37
N ASN A 417 -21.10 -5.45 -1.10
CA ASN A 417 -22.49 -5.90 -1.01
C ASN A 417 -22.71 -7.35 -1.48
N ASP A 418 -21.74 -7.92 -2.20
CA ASP A 418 -21.66 -9.34 -2.52
C ASP A 418 -21.50 -10.24 -1.28
N GLN A 419 -20.95 -9.69 -0.19
CA GLN A 419 -20.69 -10.42 1.06
C GLN A 419 -21.86 -10.41 2.05
N LEU A 420 -23.01 -9.80 1.69
CA LEU A 420 -24.12 -9.60 2.62
C LEU A 420 -24.56 -10.90 3.30
N GLY A 421 -24.69 -11.98 2.52
CA GLY A 421 -25.08 -13.28 3.07
C GLY A 421 -24.09 -13.85 4.10
N HIS A 422 -22.80 -13.59 3.91
CA HIS A 422 -21.80 -14.01 4.90
C HIS A 422 -21.79 -13.10 6.12
N PHE A 423 -22.10 -11.81 5.96
CA PHE A 423 -22.21 -10.87 7.08
C PHE A 423 -23.41 -11.20 7.96
N ASP A 424 -24.53 -11.65 7.37
CA ASP A 424 -25.69 -12.20 8.09
C ASP A 424 -25.27 -13.37 9.00
N ALA A 425 -24.57 -14.35 8.43
CA ALA A 425 -24.09 -15.53 9.15
C ALA A 425 -23.12 -15.15 10.28
N GLY A 426 -22.15 -14.27 9.99
CA GLY A 426 -21.16 -13.81 10.96
C GLY A 426 -21.78 -12.99 12.10
N TYR A 427 -22.70 -12.09 11.78
CA TYR A 427 -23.41 -11.27 12.76
C TYR A 427 -24.23 -12.13 13.73
N GLY A 428 -24.97 -13.10 13.20
CA GLY A 428 -25.71 -14.07 14.01
C GLY A 428 -24.79 -14.92 14.90
N TYR A 429 -23.67 -15.39 14.34
CA TYR A 429 -22.70 -16.21 15.06
C TYR A 429 -22.02 -15.46 16.21
N ILE A 430 -21.52 -14.24 15.98
CA ILE A 430 -20.90 -13.44 17.05
C ILE A 430 -21.88 -13.08 18.13
N LYS A 431 -23.09 -12.65 17.77
CA LYS A 431 -24.12 -12.31 18.76
C LYS A 431 -24.41 -13.52 19.66
N LYS A 432 -24.52 -14.71 19.09
CA LYS A 432 -24.72 -15.97 19.83
C LYS A 432 -23.53 -16.31 20.74
N LYS A 433 -22.29 -16.15 20.25
CA LYS A 433 -21.08 -16.54 21.01
C LYS A 433 -20.66 -15.55 22.09
N THR A 434 -20.83 -14.26 21.84
CA THR A 434 -20.28 -13.20 22.70
C THR A 434 -21.36 -12.48 23.51
N GLY A 435 -22.63 -12.57 23.08
CA GLY A 435 -23.72 -11.78 23.66
C GLY A 435 -23.59 -10.27 23.43
N LYS A 436 -22.55 -9.82 22.72
CA LYS A 436 -22.26 -8.40 22.47
C LYS A 436 -22.96 -7.93 21.21
N LEU A 437 -23.24 -6.62 21.17
CA LEU A 437 -23.58 -5.95 19.92
C LEU A 437 -22.38 -6.05 18.96
N SER A 438 -22.69 -6.33 17.71
CA SER A 438 -21.75 -6.21 16.59
C SER A 438 -22.42 -5.39 15.49
N ALA A 439 -21.64 -4.91 14.54
CA ALA A 439 -22.19 -4.25 13.37
C ALA A 439 -21.43 -4.64 12.11
N SER A 440 -22.09 -4.52 10.96
CA SER A 440 -21.41 -4.60 9.68
C SER A 440 -22.02 -3.64 8.67
N ILE A 441 -21.20 -3.20 7.71
CA ILE A 441 -21.63 -2.36 6.58
C ILE A 441 -21.13 -2.99 5.29
N CYS A 442 -22.06 -3.18 4.35
CA CYS A 442 -21.76 -3.53 2.98
C CYS A 442 -21.67 -2.27 2.12
N LEU A 443 -20.55 -2.14 1.42
CA LEU A 443 -20.26 -1.09 0.46
C LEU A 443 -20.93 -1.39 -0.89
N PRO A 444 -21.33 -0.36 -1.65
CA PRO A 444 -21.98 -0.55 -2.94
C PRO A 444 -21.08 -1.30 -3.93
N LEU A 445 -21.70 -2.13 -4.77
CA LEU A 445 -21.03 -2.75 -5.90
C LEU A 445 -20.74 -1.68 -6.95
N LEU A 446 -19.48 -1.60 -7.39
CA LEU A 446 -19.07 -0.69 -8.46
C LEU A 446 -19.65 -1.19 -9.79
N THR A 447 -20.64 -0.50 -10.34
CA THR A 447 -21.27 -0.81 -11.62
C THR A 447 -21.09 0.33 -12.63
N ASP A 448 -21.10 0.00 -13.92
CA ASP A 448 -21.19 0.99 -14.99
C ASP A 448 -22.65 1.44 -15.23
N ALA A 449 -22.86 2.34 -16.18
CA ALA A 449 -24.18 2.85 -16.52
C ALA A 449 -25.15 1.76 -17.05
N GLN A 450 -24.61 0.60 -17.44
CA GLN A 450 -25.36 -0.58 -17.89
C GLN A 450 -25.57 -1.60 -16.75
N GLY A 451 -25.13 -1.29 -15.53
CA GLY A 451 -25.22 -2.19 -14.37
C GLY A 451 -24.15 -3.27 -14.32
N LYS A 452 -23.18 -3.30 -15.24
CA LYS A 452 -22.10 -4.30 -15.25
C LYS A 452 -21.00 -3.90 -14.26
N LYS A 453 -20.48 -4.87 -13.51
CA LYS A 453 -19.42 -4.64 -12.51
C LYS A 453 -18.18 -4.01 -13.14
N LEU A 454 -17.73 -2.87 -12.59
CA LEU A 454 -16.56 -2.10 -13.05
C LEU A 454 -15.23 -2.84 -12.94
N SER A 455 -15.12 -3.87 -12.10
CA SER A 455 -13.94 -4.75 -12.03
C SER A 455 -13.78 -5.59 -13.29
N LYS A 456 -14.89 -5.98 -13.92
CA LYS A 456 -14.90 -6.62 -15.23
C LYS A 456 -15.03 -5.52 -16.28
N THR A 457 -13.89 -5.01 -16.75
CA THR A 457 -13.88 -4.21 -17.99
C THR A 457 -14.58 -5.01 -19.11
N SER A 458 -14.91 -4.38 -20.24
CA SER A 458 -15.67 -5.00 -21.33
C SER A 458 -15.10 -6.34 -21.86
N LYS A 459 -13.86 -6.67 -21.49
CA LYS A 459 -13.27 -8.00 -21.60
C LYS A 459 -13.84 -8.95 -20.55
N GLU A 460 -14.21 -10.15 -20.97
CA GLU A 460 -14.07 -11.31 -20.11
C GLU A 460 -12.60 -11.40 -19.64
N GLY A 461 -12.24 -10.75 -18.52
CA GLY A 461 -11.02 -11.06 -17.76
C GLY A 461 -10.01 -9.96 -17.40
N SER A 462 -9.99 -8.73 -17.97
CA SER A 462 -8.95 -7.77 -17.58
C SER A 462 -9.37 -6.83 -16.44
N ASN A 463 -9.15 -7.28 -15.21
CA ASN A 463 -9.21 -6.43 -14.02
C ASN A 463 -8.18 -5.28 -14.13
N ILE A 464 -8.50 -4.10 -13.58
CA ILE A 464 -7.51 -3.05 -13.31
C ILE A 464 -6.80 -3.41 -12.02
N TRP A 465 -5.60 -3.96 -12.14
CA TRP A 465 -4.81 -4.46 -11.02
C TRP A 465 -4.12 -3.31 -10.29
N LEU A 466 -3.83 -3.51 -9.01
CA LEU A 466 -3.06 -2.56 -8.21
C LEU A 466 -1.54 -2.78 -8.34
N ASP A 467 -1.12 -3.93 -8.90
CA ASP A 467 0.28 -4.21 -9.20
C ASP A 467 0.69 -3.57 -10.54
N GLU A 468 1.72 -2.72 -10.49
CA GLU A 468 2.27 -1.99 -11.64
C GLU A 468 2.77 -2.89 -12.78
N ARG A 469 3.11 -4.15 -12.47
CA ARG A 469 3.54 -5.16 -13.46
C ARG A 469 2.36 -5.75 -14.24
N LYS A 470 1.14 -5.66 -13.70
CA LYS A 470 -0.10 -6.14 -14.36
C LYS A 470 -0.93 -4.99 -14.93
N THR A 471 -0.86 -3.81 -14.31
CA THR A 471 -1.49 -2.59 -14.83
C THR A 471 -0.58 -1.42 -14.51
N SER A 472 -0.04 -0.79 -15.56
CA SER A 472 0.92 0.30 -15.36
C SER A 472 0.28 1.50 -14.66
N PRO A 473 1.07 2.33 -13.95
CA PRO A 473 0.57 3.56 -13.34
C PRO A 473 -0.13 4.49 -14.35
N PHE A 474 0.37 4.53 -15.59
CA PHE A 474 -0.29 5.25 -16.69
C PHE A 474 -1.69 4.70 -16.99
N THR A 475 -1.81 3.38 -17.18
CA THR A 475 -3.11 2.75 -17.47
C THR A 475 -4.09 2.92 -16.29
N PHE A 476 -3.59 2.80 -15.06
CA PHE A 476 -4.39 3.03 -13.85
C PHE A 476 -4.89 4.48 -13.76
N TYR A 477 -4.00 5.46 -13.96
CA TYR A 477 -4.35 6.88 -13.98
C TYR A 477 -5.40 7.20 -15.07
N GLN A 478 -5.18 6.68 -16.28
CA GLN A 478 -6.09 6.88 -17.41
C GLN A 478 -7.44 6.22 -17.19
N TYR A 479 -7.51 5.08 -16.50
CA TYR A 479 -8.79 4.42 -16.20
C TYR A 479 -9.76 5.36 -15.47
N PHE A 480 -9.31 6.08 -14.45
CA PHE A 480 -10.13 7.06 -13.74
C PHE A 480 -10.30 8.34 -14.54
N ARG A 481 -9.23 8.83 -15.18
CA ARG A 481 -9.27 10.08 -15.94
C ARG A 481 -10.27 10.04 -17.10
N GLN A 482 -10.52 8.85 -17.65
CA GLN A 482 -11.40 8.64 -18.79
C GLN A 482 -12.86 8.32 -18.42
N LYS A 483 -13.22 8.30 -17.12
CA LYS A 483 -14.60 8.05 -16.70
C LYS A 483 -15.52 9.19 -17.14
N PRO A 484 -16.77 8.87 -17.53
CA PRO A 484 -17.78 9.89 -17.84
C PRO A 484 -18.14 10.68 -16.59
N ASP A 485 -18.58 11.92 -16.77
CA ASP A 485 -18.96 12.83 -15.68
C ASP A 485 -20.03 12.20 -14.76
N SER A 486 -20.97 11.43 -15.33
CA SER A 486 -22.00 10.70 -14.56
C SER A 486 -21.46 9.63 -13.62
N ALA A 487 -20.30 9.05 -13.94
CA ALA A 487 -19.68 7.99 -13.12
C ALA A 487 -18.62 8.55 -12.17
N ILE A 488 -17.92 9.62 -12.53
CA ILE A 488 -16.78 10.09 -11.74
C ILE A 488 -17.20 10.68 -10.39
N ILE A 489 -18.35 11.34 -10.31
CA ILE A 489 -18.80 12.01 -9.09
C ILE A 489 -19.11 10.99 -7.98
N PRO A 490 -19.89 9.92 -8.22
CA PRO A 490 -20.01 8.82 -7.24
C PRO A 490 -18.65 8.21 -6.87
N LEU A 491 -17.78 7.96 -7.87
CA LEU A 491 -16.45 7.39 -7.61
C LEU A 491 -15.58 8.31 -6.74
N LEU A 492 -15.68 9.63 -6.90
CA LEU A 492 -14.98 10.62 -6.08
C LEU A 492 -15.41 10.47 -4.61
N ARG A 493 -16.73 10.40 -4.33
CA ARG A 493 -17.25 10.18 -2.97
C ARG A 493 -16.82 8.84 -2.38
N TYR A 494 -16.77 7.80 -3.21
CA TYR A 494 -16.47 6.44 -2.77
C TYR A 494 -14.99 6.23 -2.43
N PHE A 495 -14.10 6.78 -3.26
CA PHE A 495 -12.67 6.51 -3.21
C PHE A 495 -11.85 7.66 -2.63
N SER A 496 -12.25 8.93 -2.73
CA SER A 496 -11.41 10.01 -2.21
C SER A 496 -11.39 10.02 -0.68
N LEU A 497 -10.19 10.06 -0.08
CA LEU A 497 -9.97 10.19 1.36
C LEU A 497 -10.04 11.64 1.84
N ARG A 498 -10.22 12.60 0.93
CA ARG A 498 -10.52 14.00 1.26
C ARG A 498 -11.77 14.12 2.14
N THR A 499 -11.86 15.22 2.88
CA THR A 499 -13.05 15.56 3.67
C THR A 499 -14.28 15.72 2.77
N ILE A 500 -15.47 15.60 3.35
CA ILE A 500 -16.71 15.73 2.56
C ILE A 500 -16.83 17.15 1.99
N GLU A 501 -16.38 18.15 2.74
CA GLU A 501 -16.37 19.56 2.33
C GLU A 501 -15.42 19.79 1.15
N GLU A 502 -14.22 19.20 1.17
CA GLU A 502 -13.28 19.24 0.04
C GLU A 502 -13.84 18.54 -1.21
N ILE A 503 -14.58 17.43 -1.03
CA ILE A 503 -15.22 16.73 -2.15
C ILE A 503 -16.34 17.58 -2.74
N GLU A 504 -17.19 18.17 -1.92
CA GLU A 504 -18.26 19.06 -2.38
C GLU A 504 -17.72 20.29 -3.12
N GLU A 505 -16.55 20.80 -2.72
CA GLU A 505 -15.87 21.86 -3.48
C GLU A 505 -15.41 21.38 -4.86
N ILE A 506 -14.78 20.20 -4.95
CA ILE A 506 -14.39 19.60 -6.24
C ILE A 506 -15.62 19.36 -7.12
N GLU A 507 -16.74 18.93 -6.54
CA GLU A 507 -17.99 18.73 -7.27
C GLU A 507 -18.56 20.05 -7.79
N ARG A 508 -18.57 21.12 -6.99
CA ARG A 508 -18.97 22.46 -7.43
C ARG A 508 -18.08 22.97 -8.56
N GLU A 509 -16.75 22.85 -8.42
CA GLU A 509 -15.80 23.26 -9.45
C GLU A 509 -16.00 22.47 -10.76
N HIS A 510 -16.21 21.16 -10.65
CA HIS A 510 -16.47 20.29 -11.79
C HIS A 510 -17.77 20.64 -12.51
N GLN A 511 -18.85 20.91 -11.77
CA GLN A 511 -20.12 21.34 -12.35
C GLN A 511 -20.02 22.71 -13.03
N ALA A 512 -19.27 23.64 -12.45
CA ALA A 512 -19.02 24.95 -13.06
C ALA A 512 -18.16 24.86 -14.35
N ASN A 513 -17.42 23.77 -14.53
CA ASN A 513 -16.47 23.60 -15.63
C ASN A 513 -16.62 22.24 -16.33
N LEU A 514 -17.86 21.86 -16.67
CA LEU A 514 -18.11 20.63 -17.42
C LEU A 514 -17.23 20.57 -18.69
N GLY A 515 -16.57 19.43 -18.89
CA GLY A 515 -15.60 19.23 -19.97
C GLY A 515 -14.14 19.53 -19.63
N LYS A 516 -13.82 20.21 -18.51
CA LYS A 516 -12.43 20.39 -18.03
C LYS A 516 -11.88 19.21 -17.23
N TRP A 517 -12.72 18.21 -16.94
CA TRP A 517 -12.33 16.96 -16.27
C TRP A 517 -11.71 17.12 -14.87
N VAL A 518 -12.13 18.15 -14.13
CA VAL A 518 -11.60 18.47 -12.79
C VAL A 518 -11.68 17.28 -11.82
N ALA A 519 -12.87 16.70 -11.64
CA ALA A 519 -13.07 15.56 -10.73
C ALA A 519 -12.28 14.32 -11.18
N GLN A 520 -12.24 14.06 -12.49
CA GLN A 520 -11.48 12.96 -13.08
C GLN A 520 -9.99 13.08 -12.76
N GLU A 521 -9.41 14.26 -12.98
CA GLU A 521 -7.99 14.51 -12.73
C GLU A 521 -7.67 14.41 -11.24
N LYS A 522 -8.46 15.06 -10.38
CA LYS A 522 -8.25 15.03 -8.92
C LYS A 522 -8.33 13.62 -8.33
N LEU A 523 -9.29 12.81 -8.79
CA LEU A 523 -9.43 11.43 -8.33
C LEU A 523 -8.33 10.53 -8.89
N ALA A 524 -8.00 10.66 -10.18
CA ALA A 524 -6.94 9.89 -10.81
C ALA A 524 -5.58 10.17 -10.15
N GLU A 525 -5.27 11.43 -9.85
CA GLU A 525 -4.06 11.82 -9.14
C GLU A 525 -3.99 11.19 -7.75
N GLU A 526 -5.05 11.34 -6.96
CA GLU A 526 -5.11 10.84 -5.59
C GLU A 526 -4.92 9.32 -5.56
N LEU A 527 -5.71 8.58 -6.33
CA LEU A 527 -5.64 7.11 -6.32
C LEU A 527 -4.33 6.58 -6.90
N THR A 528 -3.79 7.23 -7.94
CA THR A 528 -2.49 6.80 -8.51
C THR A 528 -1.37 7.05 -7.51
N LYS A 529 -1.39 8.17 -6.78
CA LYS A 529 -0.43 8.43 -5.70
C LYS A 529 -0.56 7.39 -4.59
N SER A 530 -1.78 7.05 -4.18
CA SER A 530 -2.02 6.06 -3.13
C SER A 530 -1.53 4.67 -3.54
N VAL A 531 -1.83 4.22 -4.76
CA VAL A 531 -1.50 2.85 -5.21
C VAL A 531 -0.05 2.71 -5.66
N HIS A 532 0.45 3.68 -6.44
CA HIS A 532 1.76 3.60 -7.09
C HIS A 532 2.80 4.60 -6.54
N GLY A 533 2.47 5.31 -5.46
CA GLY A 533 3.34 6.31 -4.85
C GLY A 533 3.49 7.58 -5.69
N SER A 534 4.21 8.56 -5.15
CA SER A 534 4.50 9.83 -5.83
C SER A 534 5.25 9.63 -7.15
N ASN A 535 6.16 8.65 -7.22
CA ASN A 535 6.89 8.35 -8.45
C ASN A 535 5.98 7.78 -9.54
N GLY A 536 5.10 6.83 -9.18
CA GLY A 536 4.12 6.27 -10.11
C GLY A 536 3.17 7.33 -10.65
N LEU A 537 2.71 8.26 -9.81
CA LEU A 537 1.90 9.40 -10.26
C LEU A 537 2.69 10.31 -11.23
N LYS A 538 3.92 10.68 -10.89
CA LYS A 538 4.77 11.51 -11.74
C LYS A 538 4.97 10.89 -13.13
N MET A 539 5.25 9.59 -13.16
CA MET A 539 5.39 8.82 -14.39
C MET A 539 4.08 8.82 -15.20
N ALA A 540 2.95 8.57 -14.56
CA ALA A 540 1.64 8.56 -15.21
C ALA A 540 1.27 9.94 -15.83
N LYS A 541 1.55 11.04 -15.11
CA LYS A 541 1.31 12.41 -15.61
C LYS A 541 2.22 12.73 -16.79
N LYS A 542 3.53 12.47 -16.67
CA LYS A 542 4.50 12.71 -17.75
C LYS A 542 4.18 11.91 -19.00
N CYS A 543 3.81 10.64 -18.85
CA CYS A 543 3.35 9.80 -19.95
C CYS A 543 2.08 10.37 -20.60
N SER A 544 1.11 10.84 -19.79
CA SER A 544 -0.10 11.47 -20.28
C SER A 544 0.19 12.77 -21.05
N GLU A 545 1.08 13.63 -20.54
CA GLU A 545 1.52 14.85 -21.22
C GLU A 545 2.16 14.52 -22.56
N LEU A 546 3.09 13.56 -22.60
CA LEU A 546 3.77 13.15 -23.83
C LEU A 546 2.81 12.66 -24.91
N LEU A 547 1.74 11.95 -24.53
CA LEU A 547 0.79 11.36 -25.48
C LEU A 547 -0.31 12.30 -25.94
N PHE A 548 -0.82 13.15 -25.05
CA PHE A 548 -1.97 14.01 -25.33
C PHE A 548 -1.58 15.45 -25.67
N HIS A 549 -0.41 15.91 -25.25
CA HIS A 549 0.08 17.28 -25.46
C HIS A 549 1.44 17.33 -26.16
N GLY A 550 2.25 16.28 -26.05
CA GLY A 550 3.53 16.16 -26.73
C GLY A 550 3.36 16.01 -28.24
N SER A 551 4.26 16.64 -28.99
CA SER A 551 4.37 16.36 -30.42
C SER A 551 5.02 14.97 -30.59
N LEU A 552 4.53 14.17 -31.55
CA LEU A 552 5.18 12.90 -31.92
C LEU A 552 6.67 13.06 -32.24
N SER A 553 7.08 14.25 -32.69
CA SER A 553 8.48 14.63 -32.88
C SER A 553 9.31 14.63 -31.60
N GLU A 554 8.76 14.97 -30.44
CA GLU A 554 9.50 14.85 -29.17
C GLU A 554 9.66 13.40 -28.76
N LEU A 555 8.59 12.61 -28.89
CA LEU A 555 8.60 11.18 -28.59
C LEU A 555 9.65 10.43 -29.43
N ARG A 556 9.82 10.81 -30.71
CA ARG A 556 10.86 10.27 -31.61
C ARG A 556 12.29 10.57 -31.15
N LYS A 557 12.52 11.68 -30.45
CA LYS A 557 13.86 12.07 -29.95
C LYS A 557 14.23 11.36 -28.65
N MET A 558 13.27 10.76 -27.96
CA MET A 558 13.51 10.07 -26.70
C MET A 558 14.09 8.67 -26.93
N PRO A 559 14.98 8.19 -26.04
CA PRO A 559 15.47 6.81 -26.09
C PRO A 559 14.33 5.82 -25.80
N VAL A 560 14.39 4.63 -26.43
CA VAL A 560 13.36 3.58 -26.31
C VAL A 560 13.14 3.19 -24.85
N SER A 561 14.22 3.02 -24.08
CA SER A 561 14.17 2.68 -22.66
C SER A 561 13.34 3.67 -21.85
N PHE A 562 13.48 4.97 -22.12
CA PHE A 562 12.71 6.00 -21.44
C PHE A 562 11.22 5.92 -21.80
N ILE A 563 10.88 5.67 -23.07
CA ILE A 563 9.48 5.53 -23.51
C ILE A 563 8.85 4.31 -22.84
N GLU A 564 9.53 3.16 -22.88
CA GLU A 564 9.05 1.93 -22.23
C GLU A 564 8.86 2.10 -20.72
N GLU A 565 9.79 2.79 -20.05
CA GLU A 565 9.67 3.12 -18.63
C GLU A 565 8.41 3.93 -18.34
N GLN A 566 8.14 5.01 -19.12
CA GLN A 566 6.96 5.84 -18.91
C GLN A 566 5.63 5.10 -19.13
N PHE A 567 5.59 4.15 -20.07
CA PHE A 567 4.41 3.30 -20.29
C PHE A 567 4.23 2.25 -19.19
N GLY A 568 5.33 1.81 -18.58
CA GLY A 568 5.39 0.67 -17.67
C GLY A 568 5.28 -0.65 -18.43
N SER A 569 5.98 -1.68 -17.93
CA SER A 569 6.10 -2.99 -18.60
C SER A 569 4.75 -3.61 -18.97
N ALA A 570 3.72 -3.44 -18.14
CA ALA A 570 2.38 -3.96 -18.37
C ALA A 570 1.68 -3.38 -19.62
N SER A 571 2.13 -2.23 -20.13
CA SER A 571 1.53 -1.58 -21.31
C SER A 571 2.36 -1.74 -22.59
N VAL A 572 3.43 -2.53 -22.53
CA VAL A 572 4.28 -2.86 -23.67
C VAL A 572 3.96 -4.29 -24.14
N GLN A 573 3.42 -4.42 -25.35
CA GLN A 573 3.22 -5.71 -26.01
C GLN A 573 4.44 -6.07 -26.84
N GLN A 574 5.01 -7.25 -26.62
CA GLN A 574 6.09 -7.77 -27.46
C GLN A 574 5.50 -8.61 -28.59
N LEU A 575 5.79 -8.25 -29.84
CA LEU A 575 5.25 -8.91 -31.02
C LEU A 575 6.38 -9.23 -32.02
N LEU A 576 6.32 -10.42 -32.62
CA LEU A 576 7.30 -10.87 -33.61
C LEU A 576 6.93 -10.30 -34.99
N ARG A 577 7.89 -9.66 -35.69
CA ARG A 577 7.62 -9.03 -36.98
C ARG A 577 7.11 -10.03 -38.03
N SER A 578 7.68 -11.23 -38.05
CA SER A 578 7.32 -12.29 -39.00
C SER A 578 5.90 -12.85 -38.81
N SER A 579 5.20 -12.51 -37.74
CA SER A 579 3.82 -12.93 -37.52
C SER A 579 2.78 -12.11 -38.27
N PHE A 580 3.17 -11.02 -38.96
CA PHE A 580 2.22 -10.10 -39.60
C PHE A 580 2.63 -9.80 -41.04
N SER A 581 1.73 -10.09 -41.96
CA SER A 581 1.85 -9.80 -43.39
C SER A 581 1.03 -8.56 -43.76
N THR A 582 -0.13 -8.39 -43.13
CA THR A 582 -1.09 -7.31 -43.43
C THR A 582 -1.40 -6.45 -42.21
N MET A 583 -1.86 -5.23 -42.47
CA MET A 583 -2.31 -4.32 -41.41
C MET A 583 -3.54 -4.85 -40.65
N GLY A 584 -4.39 -5.66 -41.29
CA GLY A 584 -5.55 -6.31 -40.67
C GLY A 584 -5.16 -7.32 -39.59
N GLU A 585 -4.17 -8.19 -39.87
CA GLU A 585 -3.63 -9.15 -38.89
C GLU A 585 -3.06 -8.43 -37.66
N LEU A 586 -2.32 -7.35 -37.90
CA LEU A 586 -1.80 -6.51 -36.82
C LEU A 586 -2.94 -5.88 -36.02
N ALA A 587 -3.94 -5.31 -36.69
CA ALA A 587 -5.09 -4.66 -36.05
C ALA A 587 -5.84 -5.63 -35.12
N ASP A 588 -6.12 -6.85 -35.57
CA ASP A 588 -6.79 -7.87 -34.74
C ASP A 588 -5.97 -8.21 -33.49
N THR A 589 -4.66 -8.34 -33.66
CA THR A 589 -3.75 -8.71 -32.57
C THR A 589 -3.60 -7.59 -31.55
N VAL A 590 -3.30 -6.36 -31.97
CA VAL A 590 -3.11 -5.22 -31.03
C VAL A 590 -4.41 -4.75 -30.42
N HIS A 591 -5.56 -5.00 -31.06
CA HIS A 591 -6.87 -4.76 -30.47
C HIS A 591 -7.28 -5.88 -29.48
N ASN A 592 -6.52 -6.98 -29.41
CA ASN A 592 -6.82 -8.19 -28.63
C ASN A 592 -8.22 -8.78 -28.93
N GLY A 593 -8.65 -8.77 -30.19
CA GLY A 593 -9.91 -9.41 -30.61
C GLY A 593 -11.23 -8.76 -30.14
N GLU A 594 -11.23 -7.52 -29.62
CA GLU A 594 -12.49 -6.84 -29.19
C GLU A 594 -13.41 -6.45 -30.39
N GLY A 595 -14.32 -7.33 -30.78
CA GLY A 595 -15.27 -7.09 -31.87
C GLY A 595 -14.59 -7.05 -33.24
N SER A 596 -15.27 -6.50 -34.26
CA SER A 596 -14.67 -6.35 -35.59
C SER A 596 -13.63 -5.22 -35.59
N SER A 597 -12.41 -5.55 -35.15
CA SER A 597 -11.26 -4.63 -35.16
C SER A 597 -11.05 -4.08 -36.58
N ILE A 598 -11.26 -4.94 -37.59
CA ILE A 598 -11.28 -4.63 -39.01
C ILE A 598 -12.29 -3.51 -39.31
N ASN A 599 -13.54 -3.61 -38.86
CA ASN A 599 -14.54 -2.56 -39.10
C ASN A 599 -14.15 -1.24 -38.40
N LYS A 600 -13.60 -1.31 -37.19
CA LYS A 600 -13.10 -0.13 -36.48
C LYS A 600 -11.92 0.52 -37.21
N MET A 601 -11.00 -0.30 -37.74
CA MET A 601 -9.87 0.15 -38.55
C MET A 601 -10.37 0.83 -39.83
N LYS A 602 -11.30 0.21 -40.58
CA LYS A 602 -11.95 0.80 -41.76
C LYS A 602 -12.64 2.13 -41.44
N ALA A 603 -13.21 2.27 -40.25
CA ALA A 603 -13.79 3.52 -39.75
C ALA A 603 -12.74 4.56 -39.29
N GLY A 604 -11.44 4.29 -39.44
CA GLY A 604 -10.34 5.20 -39.10
C GLY A 604 -9.99 5.25 -37.61
N ALA A 605 -10.32 4.21 -36.84
CA ALA A 605 -10.01 4.15 -35.42
C ALA A 605 -8.54 3.80 -35.12
N LEU A 606 -7.88 3.03 -35.99
CA LEU A 606 -6.47 2.65 -35.77
C LEU A 606 -5.51 3.76 -36.21
N LYS A 607 -4.63 4.15 -35.31
CA LYS A 607 -3.49 5.02 -35.61
C LYS A 607 -2.20 4.40 -35.09
N LEU A 608 -1.16 4.37 -35.93
CA LEU A 608 0.21 4.01 -35.55
C LEU A 608 1.09 5.25 -35.65
N ASN A 609 1.74 5.63 -34.56
CA ASN A 609 2.55 6.86 -34.47
C ASN A 609 1.79 8.10 -34.97
N GLY A 610 0.49 8.17 -34.69
CA GLY A 610 -0.41 9.25 -35.15
C GLY A 610 -0.94 9.13 -36.57
N ILE A 611 -0.36 8.26 -37.40
CA ILE A 611 -0.80 8.02 -38.79
C ILE A 611 -1.97 7.05 -38.78
N ARG A 612 -3.07 7.41 -39.44
CA ARG A 612 -4.29 6.60 -39.51
C ARG A 612 -4.15 5.51 -40.59
N PHE A 613 -4.55 4.29 -40.25
CA PHE A 613 -4.59 3.15 -41.17
C PHE A 613 -6.03 2.65 -41.30
N MET A 614 -6.49 2.45 -42.54
CA MET A 614 -7.89 2.12 -42.83
C MET A 614 -8.05 0.91 -43.75
N ASP A 615 -6.99 0.53 -44.47
CA ASP A 615 -7.00 -0.61 -45.38
C ASP A 615 -6.42 -1.85 -44.68
N PRO A 616 -7.25 -2.87 -44.34
CA PRO A 616 -6.77 -4.09 -43.72
C PRO A 616 -5.84 -4.91 -44.61
N ASP A 617 -5.97 -4.78 -45.93
CA ASP A 617 -5.22 -5.56 -46.91
C ASP A 617 -3.86 -4.90 -47.25
N GLU A 618 -3.58 -3.70 -46.71
CA GLU A 618 -2.28 -3.03 -46.84
C GLU A 618 -1.17 -3.92 -46.27
N VAL A 619 -0.16 -4.23 -47.10
CA VAL A 619 1.03 -4.97 -46.69
C VAL A 619 1.80 -4.16 -45.66
N ILE A 620 2.19 -4.81 -44.56
CA ILE A 620 2.93 -4.14 -43.49
C ILE A 620 4.30 -3.67 -43.98
N ASN A 621 4.60 -2.39 -43.69
CA ASN A 621 5.94 -1.83 -43.85
C ASN A 621 6.46 -1.40 -42.48
N PHE A 622 7.40 -2.17 -41.93
CA PHE A 622 7.98 -1.93 -40.60
C PHE A 622 8.72 -0.59 -40.49
N ASP A 623 9.37 -0.12 -41.55
CA ASP A 623 10.03 1.19 -41.56
C ASP A 623 9.02 2.34 -41.44
N LYS A 624 7.81 2.15 -41.96
CA LYS A 624 6.71 3.12 -41.88
C LYS A 624 6.02 3.13 -40.51
N ILE A 625 5.85 1.96 -39.90
CA ILE A 625 5.07 1.83 -38.65
C ILE A 625 5.93 1.91 -37.38
N CYS A 626 7.24 1.72 -37.47
CA CYS A 626 8.16 1.92 -36.35
C CYS A 626 8.49 3.41 -36.14
N LEU A 627 8.80 3.80 -34.90
CA LEU A 627 9.27 5.15 -34.60
C LEU A 627 10.72 5.33 -35.06
N ASP A 628 10.94 6.01 -36.18
CA ASP A 628 12.23 6.47 -36.74
C ASP A 628 13.49 5.81 -36.11
N GLY A 629 13.87 4.65 -36.64
CA GLY A 629 15.06 3.89 -36.24
C GLY A 629 14.94 3.08 -34.95
N LYS A 630 13.73 2.97 -34.37
CA LYS A 630 13.47 2.21 -33.15
C LYS A 630 12.61 0.98 -33.46
N ASN A 631 12.72 -0.06 -32.64
CA ASN A 631 11.89 -1.24 -32.73
C ASN A 631 10.57 -1.12 -31.95
N ILE A 632 9.98 0.09 -31.87
CA ILE A 632 8.73 0.33 -31.14
C ILE A 632 7.71 1.10 -31.98
N THR A 633 6.43 0.84 -31.73
CA THR A 633 5.29 1.53 -32.35
C THR A 633 4.31 1.96 -31.27
N LEU A 634 3.90 3.23 -31.34
CA LEU A 634 2.80 3.74 -30.52
C LEU A 634 1.47 3.43 -31.21
N VAL A 635 0.70 2.51 -30.65
CA VAL A 635 -0.63 2.13 -31.13
C VAL A 635 -1.69 2.96 -30.42
N CYS A 636 -2.59 3.56 -31.18
CA CYS A 636 -3.77 4.25 -30.66
C CYS A 636 -5.04 3.73 -31.32
N TRP A 637 -6.01 3.34 -30.49
CA TRP A 637 -7.37 3.04 -30.91
C TRP A 637 -8.33 4.17 -30.51
N GLY A 638 -8.93 4.79 -31.52
CA GLY A 638 -9.85 5.91 -31.37
C GLY A 638 -9.14 7.21 -30.96
N LYS A 639 -9.51 7.75 -29.79
CA LYS A 639 -8.95 9.01 -29.25
C LYS A 639 -8.12 8.83 -27.97
N ARG A 640 -8.24 7.69 -27.26
CA ARG A 640 -7.81 7.58 -25.85
C ARG A 640 -7.17 6.25 -25.43
N LYS A 641 -7.31 5.16 -26.21
CA LYS A 641 -6.67 3.87 -25.91
C LYS A 641 -5.29 3.84 -26.56
N TYR A 642 -4.24 3.97 -25.75
CA TYR A 642 -2.85 3.91 -26.20
C TYR A 642 -2.12 2.69 -25.62
N HIS A 643 -1.33 2.02 -26.45
CA HIS A 643 -0.45 0.91 -26.08
C HIS A 643 0.87 1.03 -26.84
N LEU A 644 1.95 0.49 -26.28
CA LEU A 644 3.23 0.43 -26.96
C LEU A 644 3.45 -0.99 -27.47
N VAL A 645 3.82 -1.14 -28.74
CA VAL A 645 4.29 -2.42 -29.29
C VAL A 645 5.80 -2.35 -29.41
N ARG A 646 6.48 -3.37 -28.88
CA ARG A 646 7.90 -3.64 -29.11
C ARG A 646 8.02 -4.78 -30.11
N TRP A 647 8.71 -4.50 -31.20
CA TRP A 647 8.98 -5.47 -32.25
C TRP A 647 10.22 -6.30 -31.91
N ILE A 648 10.05 -7.61 -32.04
CA ILE A 648 11.10 -8.60 -31.97
C ILE A 648 11.31 -9.14 -33.38
N ASP A 649 12.57 -9.27 -33.78
CA ASP A 649 12.96 -9.87 -35.06
C ASP A 649 12.98 -11.39 -34.99
#